data_AF-A0A4S4LFG6-F1
#
_entry.id   AF-A0A4S4LFG6-F1
#
_cell.length_a   1.000
_cell.length_b   1.000
_cell.length_c   1.000
_cell.angle_alpha   90.00
_cell.angle_beta   90.00
_cell.angle_gamma   90.00
#
_symmetry.space_group_name_H-M   'P 1'
#
loop_
_entity.id
_entity.type
_entity.pdbx_description
1 polymer ?
#
loop_
_entity_poly.entity_id
_entity_poly.type
_entity_poly.pdbx_seq_one_letter_code
_entity_poly.pdbx_strand_id
1 'polypeptide(L)'
;MSSSPPSFLKVNGTKIVDGAGREVILRGAGLGGWMTMENFITGYPGCEFQIREALADVLGNAKADLFFDKFLEYFFAEKDAEFFKSLGLNCIRIAINYRHFEDDENPRVLKPEGFKHLDRVVDVCAKYGIYTILDMHTCPGGQNGGWHCDSGVHLANFWPHRDFQDRTVWLWEELAKHYKDNAWIAGYNPMNEPADTKHTRLVAFYDRIIAAVRAIDPDHVFFLDGNTYATDFSRFPEDAGTRWPNCAYAIHDYSVFGFPSTPEPYARTTEQRRRMKRSYEKKREWMDQRNFCVWNGEWGPVYARKEYEGDKMDEINEQRYMVLKDQLDIYHQDRMGWSIWLYKDIGFQGMVYVSRDTSYIQLLSDFLAKKHKLAIDSWGADDTEVRGVYDPLVNLIKANVLDQKHLETYPFPLWTLKEHTNRLARALLLGEIFVPEWAEHFRGKTEAELDELAQSFKFENCLKRDGLNKVEGAKLVDANGKEIILRGAGLGGWMNMENFITGYPGCEFQIREELAKVVGKEKSELFFDKFLEYFFEEDDAIFFKSLGLNCIRIAFNYRHFEDDMNPRVLKPEGFKHLDRVIDICSKHGIYTILDLHTAPGGQNTDWHSDAGTHIANFWIHKDFQDRLVWLWEELAKHYKNNSWIAGYNPLNEPTDSEHTRVVALYDRIHNAIRAIDPDHALFWDGNTFASDFSHFGDAHTRWTNSAYGIHDYSGYGFPAAGELYEGTPEQRRRMRRSYEKKKQWMTERGLCVWNGEWGPVYARREYEGALTDQINDSRYRVLKDQLEIYNADRLSWSIWLYKDIGFQGMVFVSRETKYMTLLKDFLAKKHRLAADAWGADDQHVRPAYQPLIDLITKEVAPSEASQHLYPWPVWKLQDRVARLARNILVSEYLVKEWAENFRGKSEAELDELAQSFKFSNCMTRDGLNKVLTENASLVALTD
;
A
#
# COMPACT_ATOMS: atom_id res chain seq x y z
N MET A 1 -25.58 -34.39 31.37
CA MET A 1 -24.69 -35.08 32.33
C MET A 1 -23.77 -34.03 32.95
N SER A 2 -23.28 -34.22 34.17
CA SER A 2 -22.33 -33.28 34.78
C SER A 2 -20.98 -33.36 34.10
N SER A 3 -20.64 -32.40 33.24
CA SER A 3 -19.27 -32.21 32.75
C SER A 3 -18.40 -31.64 33.87
N SER A 4 -17.19 -32.17 34.02
CA SER A 4 -16.14 -31.47 34.77
C SER A 4 -15.89 -30.08 34.16
N PRO A 5 -15.41 -29.09 34.93
CA PRO A 5 -14.93 -27.83 34.35
C PRO A 5 -13.83 -28.11 33.31
N PRO A 6 -13.65 -27.22 32.31
CA PRO A 6 -12.55 -27.31 31.36
C PRO A 6 -11.20 -27.20 32.07
N SER A 7 -10.16 -27.63 31.36
CA SER A 7 -8.77 -27.55 31.80
C SER A 7 -7.92 -27.12 30.62
N PHE A 8 -6.95 -26.24 30.84
CA PHE A 8 -6.06 -25.75 29.77
C PHE A 8 -5.51 -26.92 28.93
N LEU A 9 -5.65 -26.77 27.62
CA LEU A 9 -5.11 -27.74 26.67
C LEU A 9 -3.58 -27.61 26.61
N LYS A 10 -2.90 -28.72 26.40
CA LYS A 10 -1.44 -28.80 26.30
C LYS A 10 -1.00 -29.59 25.09
N VAL A 11 0.11 -29.20 24.49
CA VAL A 11 0.78 -30.01 23.46
C VAL A 11 1.70 -31.02 24.14
N ASN A 12 1.54 -32.29 23.78
CA ASN A 12 2.32 -33.43 24.25
C ASN A 12 2.76 -34.27 23.04
N GLY A 13 4.00 -34.03 22.57
CA GLY A 13 4.50 -34.58 21.31
C GLY A 13 3.66 -34.15 20.12
N THR A 14 3.11 -35.11 19.37
CA THR A 14 2.24 -34.86 18.21
C THR A 14 0.78 -34.51 18.56
N LYS A 15 0.40 -34.49 19.85
CA LYS A 15 -1.00 -34.42 20.28
C LYS A 15 -1.33 -33.19 21.11
N ILE A 16 -2.57 -32.72 21.00
CA ILE A 16 -3.19 -31.85 22.02
C ILE A 16 -3.89 -32.74 23.06
N VAL A 17 -3.71 -32.44 24.35
CA VAL A 17 -4.31 -33.16 25.47
C VAL A 17 -4.97 -32.19 26.46
N ASP A 18 -5.94 -32.69 27.23
CA ASP A 18 -6.49 -31.99 28.40
C ASP A 18 -5.62 -32.17 29.67
N GLY A 19 -6.02 -31.51 30.77
CA GLY A 19 -5.34 -31.58 32.06
C GLY A 19 -5.40 -32.95 32.75
N ALA A 20 -6.12 -33.93 32.20
CA ALA A 20 -6.08 -35.33 32.59
C ALA A 20 -5.22 -36.20 31.63
N GLY A 21 -4.50 -35.57 30.69
CA GLY A 21 -3.65 -36.23 29.70
C GLY A 21 -4.43 -36.91 28.57
N ARG A 22 -5.74 -36.63 28.42
CA ARG A 22 -6.59 -37.27 27.40
C ARG A 22 -6.52 -36.47 26.11
N GLU A 23 -6.37 -37.17 24.98
CA GLU A 23 -6.23 -36.58 23.65
C GLU A 23 -7.50 -35.81 23.22
N VAL A 24 -7.34 -34.55 22.84
CA VAL A 24 -8.41 -33.66 22.36
C VAL A 24 -8.15 -33.34 20.88
N ILE A 25 -8.99 -33.88 20.00
CA ILE A 25 -8.98 -33.51 18.57
C ILE A 25 -9.96 -32.33 18.39
N LEU A 26 -9.41 -31.15 18.12
CA LEU A 26 -10.18 -29.95 17.78
C LEU A 26 -10.71 -30.09 16.34
N ARG A 27 -12.02 -29.93 16.18
CA ARG A 27 -12.75 -29.99 14.90
C ARG A 27 -13.75 -28.85 14.86
N GLY A 28 -13.61 -28.01 13.85
CA GLY A 28 -14.21 -26.70 13.91
C GLY A 28 -14.33 -25.98 12.58
N ALA A 29 -14.62 -24.69 12.67
CA ALA A 29 -14.63 -23.76 11.56
C ALA A 29 -13.97 -22.44 11.93
N GLY A 30 -13.49 -21.73 10.93
CA GLY A 30 -13.13 -20.33 11.04
C GLY A 30 -14.38 -19.46 11.14
N LEU A 31 -14.35 -18.49 12.05
CA LEU A 31 -15.32 -17.39 12.14
C LEU A 31 -14.79 -16.16 11.38
N GLY A 32 -14.25 -16.40 10.18
CA GLY A 32 -14.02 -15.36 9.19
C GLY A 32 -15.33 -14.70 8.77
N GLY A 33 -15.23 -13.48 8.26
CA GLY A 33 -16.36 -12.63 7.95
C GLY A 33 -16.94 -11.84 9.11
N TRP A 34 -16.46 -12.03 10.34
CA TRP A 34 -17.03 -11.45 11.55
C TRP A 34 -16.22 -10.25 12.07
N MET A 35 -15.30 -10.50 13.01
CA MET A 35 -14.31 -9.53 13.49
C MET A 35 -13.07 -9.47 12.60
N THR A 36 -13.03 -10.23 11.50
CA THR A 36 -12.23 -9.93 10.31
C THR A 36 -13.11 -10.23 9.11
N MET A 37 -13.24 -9.28 8.21
CA MET A 37 -14.18 -9.37 7.09
C MET A 37 -13.42 -9.49 5.77
N GLU A 38 -14.01 -10.21 4.81
CA GLU A 38 -13.40 -10.42 3.49
C GLU A 38 -14.41 -10.24 2.36
N ASN A 39 -13.92 -9.97 1.15
CA ASN A 39 -14.72 -9.58 0.00
C ASN A 39 -15.59 -10.71 -0.58
N PHE A 40 -15.04 -11.91 -0.81
CA PHE A 40 -15.80 -13.07 -1.28
C PHE A 40 -16.76 -13.60 -0.20
N ILE A 41 -16.40 -13.36 1.06
CA ILE A 41 -17.23 -13.58 2.24
C ILE A 41 -18.32 -12.53 2.21
N THR A 42 -18.13 -11.36 2.78
CA THR A 42 -19.21 -10.39 3.02
C THR A 42 -19.65 -9.55 1.80
N GLY A 43 -19.39 -10.03 0.59
CA GLY A 43 -19.97 -9.57 -0.68
C GLY A 43 -19.36 -8.31 -1.29
N TYR A 44 -18.82 -7.44 -0.45
CA TYR A 44 -18.20 -6.18 -0.83
C TYR A 44 -16.90 -6.33 -1.65
N PRO A 45 -16.41 -5.27 -2.30
CA PRO A 45 -15.17 -5.28 -3.08
C PRO A 45 -13.97 -4.70 -2.31
N GLY A 46 -12.74 -5.15 -2.58
CA GLY A 46 -11.53 -4.62 -1.92
C GLY A 46 -11.30 -5.18 -0.51
N CYS A 47 -10.88 -4.33 0.44
CA CYS A 47 -10.55 -4.70 1.84
C CYS A 47 -11.54 -4.12 2.85
N GLU A 48 -11.60 -4.70 4.07
CA GLU A 48 -12.60 -4.37 5.09
C GLU A 48 -12.58 -2.87 5.43
N PHE A 49 -11.39 -2.29 5.64
CA PHE A 49 -11.24 -0.86 5.93
C PHE A 49 -11.63 0.05 4.76
N GLN A 50 -11.44 -0.35 3.50
CA GLN A 50 -11.71 0.55 2.36
C GLN A 50 -13.19 0.88 2.24
N ILE A 51 -14.04 -0.13 2.46
CA ILE A 51 -15.47 0.11 2.59
C ILE A 51 -15.88 0.48 4.02
N ARG A 52 -14.92 0.57 4.96
CA ARG A 52 -15.06 1.47 6.12
C ARG A 52 -15.29 2.86 5.53
N GLU A 53 -14.31 3.53 4.91
CA GLU A 53 -14.49 4.90 4.37
C GLU A 53 -15.89 5.10 3.72
N ALA A 54 -16.15 4.37 2.63
CA ALA A 54 -17.28 4.66 1.75
C ALA A 54 -18.68 4.54 2.38
N LEU A 55 -18.93 3.63 3.33
CA LEU A 55 -20.29 3.55 3.89
C LEU A 55 -20.56 4.68 4.89
N ALA A 56 -19.58 5.09 5.68
CA ALA A 56 -19.76 6.24 6.56
C ALA A 56 -19.76 7.57 5.80
N ASP A 57 -19.10 7.68 4.64
CA ASP A 57 -19.30 8.79 3.70
C ASP A 57 -20.75 8.87 3.19
N VAL A 58 -21.41 7.71 3.06
CA VAL A 58 -22.79 7.58 2.56
C VAL A 58 -23.85 7.77 3.65
N LEU A 59 -23.57 7.36 4.90
CA LEU A 59 -24.52 7.31 6.01
C LEU A 59 -24.27 8.33 7.15
N GLY A 60 -23.01 8.73 7.36
CA GLY A 60 -22.49 9.36 8.58
C GLY A 60 -22.14 8.34 9.68
N ASN A 61 -21.01 8.55 10.36
CA ASN A 61 -20.40 7.63 11.34
C ASN A 61 -21.42 6.95 12.28
N ALA A 62 -22.28 7.73 12.96
CA ALA A 62 -23.24 7.17 13.94
C ALA A 62 -24.21 6.10 13.38
N LYS A 63 -24.53 6.16 12.07
CA LYS A 63 -25.32 5.13 11.39
C LYS A 63 -24.48 3.95 10.92
N ALA A 64 -23.24 4.19 10.52
CA ALA A 64 -22.28 3.12 10.25
C ALA A 64 -22.00 2.32 11.53
N ASP A 65 -21.62 2.98 12.62
CA ASP A 65 -21.35 2.35 13.93
C ASP A 65 -22.53 1.51 14.44
N LEU A 66 -23.77 2.01 14.29
CA LEU A 66 -24.98 1.25 14.60
C LEU A 66 -25.08 -0.02 13.74
N PHE A 67 -24.82 0.08 12.44
CA PHE A 67 -24.82 -1.07 11.55
C PHE A 67 -23.72 -2.06 11.94
N PHE A 68 -22.54 -1.63 12.43
CA PHE A 68 -21.46 -2.53 12.88
C PHE A 68 -21.74 -3.24 14.17
N ASP A 69 -22.28 -2.54 15.16
CA ASP A 69 -22.62 -3.18 16.42
C ASP A 69 -23.68 -4.26 16.23
N LYS A 70 -24.68 -4.00 15.38
CA LYS A 70 -25.76 -4.95 15.06
C LYS A 70 -25.32 -6.09 14.17
N PHE A 71 -24.52 -5.79 13.16
CA PHE A 71 -23.84 -6.77 12.35
C PHE A 71 -23.07 -7.79 13.23
N LEU A 72 -22.17 -7.30 14.09
CA LEU A 72 -21.36 -8.14 14.97
C LEU A 72 -22.19 -8.88 16.02
N GLU A 73 -23.30 -8.30 16.50
CA GLU A 73 -24.25 -8.95 17.41
C GLU A 73 -24.89 -10.19 16.75
N TYR A 74 -25.36 -10.03 15.51
CA TYR A 74 -26.21 -11.00 14.83
C TYR A 74 -25.42 -12.08 14.07
N PHE A 75 -24.21 -11.81 13.61
CA PHE A 75 -23.37 -12.77 12.87
C PHE A 75 -23.02 -14.04 13.65
N PHE A 76 -22.88 -13.98 14.97
CA PHE A 76 -22.71 -15.20 15.78
C PHE A 76 -23.35 -15.01 17.15
N ALA A 77 -24.45 -15.73 17.38
CA ALA A 77 -25.25 -15.70 18.60
C ALA A 77 -25.43 -17.11 19.19
N GLU A 78 -26.24 -17.22 20.25
CA GLU A 78 -26.50 -18.51 20.92
C GLU A 78 -27.07 -19.59 19.96
N LYS A 79 -27.84 -19.18 18.94
CA LYS A 79 -28.37 -20.10 17.93
C LYS A 79 -27.30 -20.63 16.97
N ASP A 80 -26.31 -19.82 16.64
CA ASP A 80 -25.17 -20.22 15.81
C ASP A 80 -24.32 -21.29 16.53
N ALA A 81 -24.08 -21.11 17.83
CA ALA A 81 -23.38 -22.08 18.67
C ALA A 81 -24.21 -23.34 18.96
N GLU A 82 -25.52 -23.23 19.16
CA GLU A 82 -26.43 -24.39 19.30
C GLU A 82 -26.38 -25.27 18.04
N PHE A 83 -26.46 -24.66 16.86
CA PHE A 83 -26.30 -25.37 15.60
C PHE A 83 -24.90 -25.96 15.44
N PHE A 84 -23.86 -25.19 15.71
CA PHE A 84 -22.48 -25.66 15.61
C PHE A 84 -22.23 -26.88 16.50
N LYS A 85 -22.81 -26.88 17.71
CA LYS A 85 -22.79 -28.02 18.62
C LYS A 85 -23.61 -29.21 18.10
N SER A 86 -24.74 -28.96 17.45
CA SER A 86 -25.57 -30.02 16.85
C SER A 86 -24.86 -30.81 15.75
N LEU A 87 -23.89 -30.19 15.08
CA LEU A 87 -23.01 -30.85 14.09
C LEU A 87 -21.90 -31.70 14.73
N GLY A 88 -21.78 -31.72 16.06
CA GLY A 88 -20.73 -32.44 16.78
C GLY A 88 -19.35 -31.76 16.75
N LEU A 89 -19.27 -30.51 16.29
CA LEU A 89 -18.05 -29.72 16.30
C LEU A 89 -17.76 -29.19 17.72
N ASN A 90 -16.48 -28.92 17.99
CA ASN A 90 -15.98 -28.63 19.34
C ASN A 90 -14.95 -27.48 19.41
N CYS A 91 -14.67 -26.79 18.30
CA CYS A 91 -13.75 -25.66 18.24
C CYS A 91 -14.24 -24.58 17.26
N ILE A 92 -14.06 -23.31 17.58
CA ILE A 92 -14.16 -22.19 16.61
C ILE A 92 -12.78 -21.50 16.55
N ARG A 93 -12.24 -21.24 15.36
CA ARG A 93 -11.11 -20.32 15.16
C ARG A 93 -11.68 -18.92 14.93
N ILE A 94 -11.59 -18.04 15.91
CA ILE A 94 -12.09 -16.67 15.81
C ILE A 94 -11.02 -15.80 15.17
N ALA A 95 -11.18 -15.49 13.90
CA ALA A 95 -10.39 -14.48 13.21
C ALA A 95 -10.76 -13.07 13.72
N ILE A 96 -9.76 -12.34 14.17
CA ILE A 96 -9.89 -10.99 14.71
C ILE A 96 -8.97 -10.00 13.97
N ASN A 97 -9.55 -8.84 13.63
CA ASN A 97 -8.87 -7.70 13.01
C ASN A 97 -8.37 -6.79 14.13
N TYR A 98 -7.08 -6.40 14.08
CA TYR A 98 -6.46 -5.61 15.16
C TYR A 98 -7.19 -4.27 15.37
N ARG A 99 -7.82 -3.73 14.31
CA ARG A 99 -8.57 -2.47 14.32
C ARG A 99 -9.75 -2.43 15.30
N HIS A 100 -10.27 -3.59 15.74
CA HIS A 100 -11.29 -3.67 16.79
C HIS A 100 -10.73 -3.38 18.19
N PHE A 101 -9.44 -3.64 18.43
CA PHE A 101 -8.83 -3.61 19.76
C PHE A 101 -7.82 -2.47 19.91
N GLU A 102 -7.22 -2.00 18.81
CA GLU A 102 -6.28 -0.88 18.80
C GLU A 102 -6.86 0.29 18.02
N ASP A 103 -6.63 1.51 18.50
CA ASP A 103 -6.85 2.72 17.71
C ASP A 103 -5.66 2.99 16.77
N ASP A 104 -5.91 3.11 15.46
CA ASP A 104 -4.87 3.39 14.46
C ASP A 104 -4.48 4.89 14.47
N GLU A 105 -5.37 5.75 14.99
CA GLU A 105 -5.11 7.17 15.31
C GLU A 105 -4.70 7.39 16.78
N ASN A 106 -4.58 6.33 17.58
CA ASN A 106 -3.85 6.35 18.86
C ASN A 106 -3.18 4.97 19.10
N PRO A 107 -2.10 4.62 18.38
CA PRO A 107 -1.46 3.31 18.51
C PRO A 107 -1.10 2.94 19.95
N ARG A 108 -1.34 1.69 20.32
CA ARG A 108 -1.26 1.12 21.68
C ARG A 108 -2.26 1.70 22.69
N VAL A 109 -3.31 2.40 22.24
CA VAL A 109 -4.54 2.58 23.03
C VAL A 109 -5.47 1.41 22.79
N LEU A 110 -5.75 0.67 23.86
CA LEU A 110 -6.70 -0.44 23.87
C LEU A 110 -8.14 0.10 23.83
N LYS A 111 -8.94 -0.42 22.90
CA LYS A 111 -10.39 -0.23 22.76
C LYS A 111 -11.13 -1.28 23.58
N PRO A 112 -11.69 -0.96 24.78
CA PRO A 112 -12.38 -1.95 25.61
C PRO A 112 -13.63 -2.51 24.92
N GLU A 113 -14.24 -1.74 24.02
CA GLU A 113 -15.38 -2.14 23.20
C GLU A 113 -15.06 -3.28 22.21
N GLY A 114 -13.78 -3.48 21.83
CA GLY A 114 -13.37 -4.63 21.01
C GLY A 114 -13.68 -5.98 21.66
N PHE A 115 -13.58 -6.06 22.99
CA PHE A 115 -13.88 -7.26 23.76
C PHE A 115 -15.39 -7.56 23.87
N LYS A 116 -16.27 -6.55 23.72
CA LYS A 116 -17.73 -6.65 23.90
C LYS A 116 -18.34 -7.84 23.15
N HIS A 117 -17.95 -8.01 21.89
CA HIS A 117 -18.49 -9.09 21.04
C HIS A 117 -17.64 -10.35 21.13
N LEU A 118 -16.32 -10.24 21.33
CA LEU A 118 -15.43 -11.39 21.48
C LEU A 118 -15.76 -12.19 22.75
N ASP A 119 -15.82 -11.55 23.92
CA ASP A 119 -16.18 -12.17 25.20
C ASP A 119 -17.55 -12.85 25.12
N ARG A 120 -18.54 -12.15 24.53
CA ARG A 120 -19.90 -12.66 24.29
C ARG A 120 -19.90 -13.97 23.49
N VAL A 121 -19.03 -14.11 22.47
CA VAL A 121 -18.93 -15.33 21.67
C VAL A 121 -18.10 -16.41 22.36
N VAL A 122 -17.05 -16.05 23.10
CA VAL A 122 -16.28 -16.99 23.93
C VAL A 122 -17.18 -17.63 25.01
N ASP A 123 -17.98 -16.84 25.73
CA ASP A 123 -18.94 -17.31 26.74
C ASP A 123 -20.05 -18.17 26.13
N VAL A 124 -20.57 -17.80 24.95
CA VAL A 124 -21.55 -18.60 24.21
C VAL A 124 -20.95 -19.94 23.77
N CYS A 125 -19.71 -19.96 23.26
CA CYS A 125 -19.01 -21.20 22.92
C CYS A 125 -18.76 -22.07 24.17
N ALA A 126 -18.28 -21.47 25.26
CA ALA A 126 -18.07 -22.11 26.56
C ALA A 126 -19.34 -22.79 27.09
N LYS A 127 -20.49 -22.10 27.04
CA LYS A 127 -21.81 -22.62 27.45
C LYS A 127 -22.21 -23.90 26.72
N TYR A 128 -21.83 -24.02 25.44
CA TYR A 128 -22.09 -25.21 24.61
C TYR A 128 -20.91 -26.20 24.60
N GLY A 129 -19.85 -25.95 25.37
CA GLY A 129 -18.64 -26.76 25.40
C GLY A 129 -17.94 -26.83 24.05
N ILE A 130 -17.76 -25.67 23.43
CA ILE A 130 -16.99 -25.42 22.20
C ILE A 130 -15.77 -24.61 22.64
N TYR A 131 -14.57 -25.09 22.31
CA TYR A 131 -13.34 -24.33 22.54
C TYR A 131 -13.21 -23.17 21.53
N THR A 132 -12.47 -22.14 21.88
CA THR A 132 -12.10 -21.06 20.95
C THR A 132 -10.59 -21.01 20.73
N ILE A 133 -10.15 -20.75 19.50
CA ILE A 133 -8.79 -20.33 19.18
C ILE A 133 -8.90 -18.87 18.76
N LEU A 134 -8.14 -17.98 19.39
CA LEU A 134 -8.09 -16.57 18.98
C LEU A 134 -7.02 -16.42 17.90
N ASP A 135 -7.39 -15.87 16.74
CA ASP A 135 -6.55 -15.78 15.54
C ASP A 135 -6.36 -14.33 15.09
N MET A 136 -5.14 -13.82 15.19
CA MET A 136 -4.81 -12.47 14.74
C MET A 136 -4.69 -12.45 13.22
N HIS A 137 -5.84 -12.28 12.58
CA HIS A 137 -6.01 -12.52 11.15
C HIS A 137 -5.51 -11.36 10.29
N THR A 138 -5.46 -10.16 10.87
CA THR A 138 -4.83 -8.95 10.29
C THR A 138 -3.79 -8.42 11.27
N CYS A 139 -2.73 -7.80 10.77
CA CYS A 139 -1.77 -7.03 11.59
C CYS A 139 -1.58 -5.62 10.98
N PRO A 140 -1.10 -4.61 11.73
CA PRO A 140 -0.80 -3.29 11.18
C PRO A 140 0.12 -3.38 9.95
N GLY A 141 -0.22 -2.68 8.87
CA GLY A 141 0.45 -2.77 7.56
C GLY A 141 0.28 -4.08 6.78
N GLY A 142 -0.40 -5.10 7.30
CA GLY A 142 -0.61 -6.39 6.65
C GLY A 142 0.60 -7.33 6.66
N GLN A 143 0.41 -8.54 7.20
CA GLN A 143 1.42 -9.60 7.27
C GLN A 143 1.63 -10.36 5.95
N ASN A 144 0.81 -10.07 4.94
CA ASN A 144 0.89 -10.65 3.60
C ASN A 144 0.34 -9.66 2.54
N GLY A 145 0.20 -10.08 1.28
CA GLY A 145 -0.38 -9.27 0.19
C GLY A 145 -1.82 -9.68 -0.15
N GLY A 146 -2.52 -10.28 0.81
CA GLY A 146 -3.90 -10.73 0.73
C GLY A 146 -4.89 -9.63 1.08
N TRP A 147 -6.11 -9.72 0.54
CA TRP A 147 -7.21 -8.84 0.95
C TRP A 147 -7.58 -9.07 2.43
N HIS A 148 -7.46 -10.32 2.89
CA HIS A 148 -7.76 -10.81 4.24
C HIS A 148 -6.80 -10.31 5.32
N CYS A 149 -5.68 -9.64 4.98
CA CYS A 149 -4.84 -8.95 5.97
C CYS A 149 -5.23 -7.47 6.20
N ASP A 150 -6.26 -6.97 5.49
CA ASP A 150 -6.84 -5.63 5.64
C ASP A 150 -5.87 -4.44 5.48
N SER A 151 -4.84 -4.61 4.64
CA SER A 151 -3.87 -3.55 4.29
C SER A 151 -4.27 -2.75 3.05
N GLY A 152 -5.12 -3.29 2.17
CA GLY A 152 -5.46 -2.66 0.89
C GLY A 152 -4.35 -2.71 -0.17
N VAL A 153 -3.18 -3.28 0.15
CA VAL A 153 -1.99 -3.23 -0.73
C VAL A 153 -1.39 -4.62 -0.97
N HIS A 154 -0.70 -4.78 -2.09
CA HIS A 154 -0.05 -6.04 -2.46
C HIS A 154 1.28 -6.29 -1.74
N LEU A 155 1.82 -5.29 -1.05
CA LEU A 155 3.04 -5.38 -0.25
C LEU A 155 2.73 -5.61 1.23
N ALA A 156 3.40 -6.60 1.82
CA ALA A 156 3.25 -6.99 3.22
C ALA A 156 4.04 -6.06 4.16
N ASN A 157 3.51 -4.85 4.40
CA ASN A 157 4.21 -3.75 5.08
C ASN A 157 4.48 -4.02 6.58
N PHE A 158 3.84 -5.02 7.20
CA PHE A 158 4.19 -5.52 8.53
C PHE A 158 5.68 -5.91 8.67
N TRP A 159 6.27 -6.49 7.62
CA TRP A 159 7.63 -7.03 7.70
C TRP A 159 8.77 -6.00 7.62
N PRO A 160 8.71 -4.93 6.80
CA PRO A 160 9.70 -3.85 6.86
C PRO A 160 9.53 -2.97 8.12
N HIS A 161 8.32 -2.80 8.66
CA HIS A 161 8.09 -1.84 9.74
C HIS A 161 8.07 -2.50 11.13
N ARG A 162 9.04 -2.13 11.96
CA ARG A 162 9.18 -2.65 13.33
C ARG A 162 8.06 -2.22 14.27
N ASP A 163 7.52 -1.00 14.12
CA ASP A 163 6.44 -0.55 15.00
C ASP A 163 5.20 -1.45 14.88
N PHE A 164 4.86 -1.90 13.66
CA PHE A 164 3.74 -2.80 13.40
C PHE A 164 3.91 -4.16 14.09
N GLN A 165 5.12 -4.72 14.09
CA GLN A 165 5.47 -5.92 14.87
C GLN A 165 5.29 -5.67 16.38
N ASP A 166 5.69 -4.49 16.85
CA ASP A 166 5.68 -4.15 18.28
C ASP A 166 4.27 -3.77 18.77
N ARG A 167 3.39 -3.31 17.88
CA ARG A 167 1.94 -3.16 18.09
C ARG A 167 1.23 -4.50 18.17
N THR A 168 1.50 -5.43 17.25
CA THR A 168 0.94 -6.79 17.34
C THR A 168 1.40 -7.53 18.59
N VAL A 169 2.67 -7.39 19.01
CA VAL A 169 3.15 -7.94 20.30
C VAL A 169 2.39 -7.33 21.47
N TRP A 170 2.28 -6.00 21.54
CA TRP A 170 1.54 -5.31 22.61
C TRP A 170 0.07 -5.75 22.67
N LEU A 171 -0.63 -5.82 21.54
CA LEU A 171 -2.02 -6.25 21.50
C LEU A 171 -2.18 -7.69 22.01
N TRP A 172 -1.23 -8.58 21.67
CA TRP A 172 -1.21 -9.92 22.22
C TRP A 172 -0.88 -9.98 23.72
N GLU A 173 -0.12 -9.05 24.27
CA GLU A 173 0.01 -8.90 25.72
C GLU A 173 -1.32 -8.50 26.38
N GLU A 174 -2.09 -7.57 25.80
CA GLU A 174 -3.41 -7.20 26.34
C GLU A 174 -4.44 -8.34 26.23
N LEU A 175 -4.50 -9.03 25.09
CA LEU A 175 -5.33 -10.22 24.90
C LEU A 175 -4.97 -11.31 25.92
N ALA A 176 -3.67 -11.56 26.16
CA ALA A 176 -3.21 -12.53 27.15
C ALA A 176 -3.56 -12.11 28.59
N LYS A 177 -3.45 -10.81 28.95
CA LYS A 177 -3.84 -10.31 30.28
C LYS A 177 -5.31 -10.56 30.58
N HIS A 178 -6.17 -10.42 29.57
CA HIS A 178 -7.63 -10.61 29.66
C HIS A 178 -8.04 -12.09 29.64
N TYR A 179 -7.40 -12.93 28.83
CA TYR A 179 -7.85 -14.30 28.57
C TYR A 179 -7.13 -15.44 29.29
N LYS A 180 -5.93 -15.22 29.87
CA LYS A 180 -5.08 -16.26 30.50
C LYS A 180 -5.78 -17.25 31.45
N ASP A 181 -6.80 -16.81 32.18
CA ASP A 181 -7.49 -17.64 33.18
C ASP A 181 -8.66 -18.46 32.58
N ASN A 182 -8.99 -18.28 31.29
CA ASN A 182 -10.15 -18.87 30.64
C ASN A 182 -9.84 -20.15 29.84
N ALA A 183 -9.87 -21.29 30.52
CA ALA A 183 -9.61 -22.62 29.92
C ALA A 183 -10.61 -23.11 28.84
N TRP A 184 -11.60 -22.31 28.41
CA TRP A 184 -12.36 -22.56 27.17
C TRP A 184 -11.67 -22.01 25.91
N ILE A 185 -10.63 -21.18 26.06
CA ILE A 185 -9.72 -20.90 24.97
C ILE A 185 -8.76 -22.10 24.87
N ALA A 186 -8.71 -22.71 23.69
CA ALA A 186 -7.75 -23.77 23.37
C ALA A 186 -6.35 -23.20 23.19
N GLY A 187 -6.25 -21.98 22.63
CA GLY A 187 -4.99 -21.29 22.44
C GLY A 187 -5.05 -20.07 21.54
N TYR A 188 -3.86 -19.59 21.20
CA TYR A 188 -3.62 -18.37 20.43
C TYR A 188 -2.93 -18.70 19.11
N ASN A 189 -3.43 -18.15 18.02
CA ASN A 189 -2.86 -18.21 16.69
C ASN A 189 -2.34 -16.80 16.39
N PRO A 190 -1.04 -16.52 16.62
CA PRO A 190 -0.56 -15.16 16.85
C PRO A 190 -0.46 -14.32 15.57
N MET A 191 -0.60 -14.95 14.41
CA MET A 191 -0.56 -14.32 13.08
C MET A 191 -1.07 -15.31 12.02
N ASN A 192 -2.11 -14.95 11.29
CA ASN A 192 -2.59 -15.72 10.13
C ASN A 192 -1.72 -15.52 8.89
N GLU A 193 -1.43 -16.59 8.15
CA GLU A 193 -0.84 -16.60 6.80
C GLU A 193 0.30 -15.57 6.58
N PRO A 194 1.39 -15.60 7.36
CA PRO A 194 2.53 -14.72 7.16
C PRO A 194 3.19 -14.96 5.78
N ALA A 195 3.63 -13.89 5.12
CA ALA A 195 4.31 -13.95 3.81
C ALA A 195 5.57 -13.05 3.76
N ASP A 196 6.55 -13.34 4.62
CA ASP A 196 7.84 -12.65 4.64
C ASP A 196 8.71 -13.06 3.44
N THR A 197 9.01 -12.09 2.57
CA THR A 197 9.97 -12.23 1.44
C THR A 197 11.39 -12.59 1.86
N LYS A 198 11.76 -12.41 3.14
CA LYS A 198 13.05 -12.81 3.72
C LYS A 198 12.99 -14.18 4.43
N HIS A 199 11.79 -14.70 4.68
CA HIS A 199 11.45 -15.88 5.49
C HIS A 199 11.95 -15.87 6.96
N THR A 200 12.97 -15.07 7.31
CA THR A 200 13.61 -15.07 8.64
C THR A 200 13.00 -14.09 9.63
N ARG A 201 12.26 -13.06 9.18
CA ARG A 201 11.63 -12.08 10.07
C ARG A 201 10.46 -12.70 10.84
N LEU A 202 9.77 -13.68 10.25
CA LEU A 202 8.74 -14.48 10.93
C LEU A 202 9.28 -15.20 12.17
N VAL A 203 10.43 -15.88 12.06
CA VAL A 203 11.06 -16.58 13.20
C VAL A 203 11.47 -15.60 14.30
N ALA A 204 12.08 -14.48 13.93
CA ALA A 204 12.47 -13.43 14.87
C ALA A 204 11.25 -12.72 15.51
N PHE A 205 10.11 -12.67 14.83
CA PHE A 205 8.85 -12.19 15.39
C PHE A 205 8.25 -13.21 16.38
N TYR A 206 8.20 -14.49 16.01
CA TYR A 206 7.73 -15.59 16.88
C TYR A 206 8.52 -15.69 18.18
N ASP A 207 9.85 -15.55 18.15
CA ASP A 207 10.68 -15.47 19.37
C ASP A 207 10.21 -14.38 20.35
N ARG A 208 9.77 -13.23 19.83
CA ARG A 208 9.40 -12.05 20.63
C ARG A 208 7.98 -12.15 21.17
N ILE A 209 7.02 -12.46 20.32
CA ILE A 209 5.60 -12.55 20.71
C ILE A 209 5.35 -13.72 21.66
N ILE A 210 5.99 -14.88 21.44
CA ILE A 210 5.87 -16.03 22.33
C ILE A 210 6.48 -15.70 23.70
N ALA A 211 7.63 -15.03 23.75
CA ALA A 211 8.25 -14.63 25.02
C ALA A 211 7.40 -13.59 25.79
N ALA A 212 6.87 -12.58 25.11
CA ALA A 212 6.02 -11.54 25.70
C ALA A 212 4.73 -12.13 26.30
N VAL A 213 3.97 -12.88 25.50
CA VAL A 213 2.74 -13.55 25.95
C VAL A 213 3.04 -14.56 27.06
N ARG A 214 4.11 -15.36 26.98
CA ARG A 214 4.46 -16.35 28.02
C ARG A 214 4.83 -15.75 29.37
N ALA A 215 5.20 -14.47 29.43
CA ALA A 215 5.42 -13.75 30.69
C ALA A 215 4.09 -13.41 31.42
N ILE A 216 2.96 -13.47 30.72
CA ILE A 216 1.60 -13.17 31.20
C ILE A 216 0.75 -14.45 31.30
N ASP A 217 0.90 -15.33 30.31
CA ASP A 217 0.12 -16.53 30.04
C ASP A 217 1.05 -17.72 29.72
N PRO A 218 1.46 -18.49 30.75
CA PRO A 218 2.26 -19.69 30.56
C PRO A 218 1.43 -20.87 30.02
N ASP A 219 0.11 -20.75 29.91
CA ASP A 219 -0.80 -21.89 29.92
C ASP A 219 -1.43 -22.24 28.57
N HIS A 220 -1.87 -21.26 27.78
CA HIS A 220 -2.55 -21.51 26.50
C HIS A 220 -1.63 -22.08 25.41
N VAL A 221 -2.16 -22.91 24.50
CA VAL A 221 -1.41 -23.44 23.35
C VAL A 221 -1.12 -22.32 22.34
N PHE A 222 0.05 -22.33 21.70
CA PHE A 222 0.25 -21.54 20.47
C PHE A 222 -0.02 -22.37 19.22
N PHE A 223 -0.70 -21.80 18.24
CA PHE A 223 -0.90 -22.35 16.90
C PHE A 223 -0.09 -21.50 15.91
N LEU A 224 1.07 -22.00 15.47
CA LEU A 224 2.06 -21.22 14.71
C LEU A 224 1.97 -21.52 13.20
N ASP A 225 1.51 -20.55 12.42
CA ASP A 225 1.45 -20.62 10.96
C ASP A 225 2.84 -20.67 10.32
N GLY A 226 2.96 -21.40 9.21
CA GLY A 226 4.15 -21.37 8.37
C GLY A 226 4.26 -20.08 7.55
N ASN A 227 5.46 -19.75 7.08
CA ASN A 227 5.62 -18.65 6.13
C ASN A 227 4.93 -18.99 4.79
N THR A 228 4.80 -18.00 3.92
CA THR A 228 4.23 -18.15 2.57
C THR A 228 2.83 -18.77 2.64
N TYR A 229 1.91 -18.09 3.35
CA TYR A 229 0.50 -18.47 3.49
C TYR A 229 0.34 -19.86 4.15
N ALA A 230 0.97 -20.06 5.32
CA ALA A 230 0.94 -21.32 6.07
C ALA A 230 1.41 -22.58 5.30
N THR A 231 2.24 -22.42 4.25
CA THR A 231 2.75 -23.55 3.43
C THR A 231 4.26 -23.80 3.52
N ASP A 232 5.07 -22.90 4.09
CA ASP A 232 6.52 -23.00 4.17
C ASP A 232 7.07 -22.91 5.61
N PHE A 233 7.55 -24.05 6.10
CA PHE A 233 8.26 -24.17 7.38
C PHE A 233 9.79 -24.32 7.19
N SER A 234 10.33 -24.23 5.97
CA SER A 234 11.73 -24.59 5.65
C SER A 234 12.80 -23.71 6.32
N ARG A 235 12.39 -22.59 6.93
CA ARG A 235 13.27 -21.67 7.68
C ARG A 235 13.02 -21.67 9.19
N PHE A 236 12.10 -22.49 9.67
CA PHE A 236 11.86 -22.65 11.12
C PHE A 236 13.07 -23.37 11.75
N PRO A 237 13.48 -22.97 12.96
CA PRO A 237 14.76 -23.41 13.51
C PRO A 237 14.67 -24.83 14.07
N GLU A 238 15.78 -25.58 14.01
CA GLU A 238 15.81 -26.99 14.44
C GLU A 238 15.53 -27.19 15.95
N ASP A 239 15.75 -26.15 16.76
CA ASP A 239 15.48 -26.14 18.20
C ASP A 239 14.02 -25.78 18.54
N ALA A 240 13.14 -25.56 17.56
CA ALA A 240 11.80 -24.99 17.74
C ALA A 240 10.96 -25.67 18.85
N GLY A 241 11.02 -26.99 18.99
CA GLY A 241 10.29 -27.73 20.04
C GLY A 241 10.78 -27.49 21.48
N THR A 242 12.02 -27.01 21.65
CA THR A 242 12.56 -26.52 22.94
C THR A 242 12.52 -25.00 23.07
N ARG A 243 12.59 -24.29 21.94
CA ARG A 243 12.56 -22.84 21.83
C ARG A 243 11.17 -22.27 22.13
N TRP A 244 10.14 -22.94 21.62
CA TRP A 244 8.73 -22.54 21.71
C TRP A 244 7.90 -23.68 22.34
N PRO A 245 7.91 -23.82 23.67
CA PRO A 245 7.15 -24.87 24.36
C PRO A 245 5.63 -24.62 24.31
N ASN A 246 4.87 -25.72 24.34
CA ASN A 246 3.41 -25.73 24.24
C ASN A 246 2.86 -25.12 22.93
N CYS A 247 3.47 -25.48 21.80
CA CYS A 247 3.09 -25.02 20.46
C CYS A 247 2.70 -26.18 19.52
N ALA A 248 1.64 -25.99 18.76
CA ALA A 248 1.30 -26.75 17.56
C ALA A 248 1.55 -25.88 16.32
N TYR A 249 1.80 -26.50 15.17
CA TYR A 249 2.09 -25.80 13.91
C TYR A 249 0.88 -25.86 12.98
N ALA A 250 0.45 -24.71 12.48
CA ALA A 250 -0.76 -24.54 11.69
C ALA A 250 -0.43 -24.59 10.19
N ILE A 251 -0.92 -25.64 9.50
CA ILE A 251 -0.93 -25.69 8.03
C ILE A 251 -2.27 -25.18 7.51
N HIS A 252 -2.28 -24.61 6.32
CA HIS A 252 -3.50 -24.42 5.53
C HIS A 252 -3.53 -25.41 4.36
N ASP A 253 -4.50 -26.31 4.33
CA ASP A 253 -4.63 -27.38 3.33
C ASP A 253 -5.75 -27.14 2.32
N TYR A 254 -5.69 -26.00 1.63
CA TYR A 254 -6.48 -25.78 0.42
C TYR A 254 -6.05 -26.73 -0.71
N SER A 255 -7.04 -27.32 -1.39
CA SER A 255 -6.88 -28.25 -2.50
C SER A 255 -7.32 -27.61 -3.82
N VAL A 256 -6.52 -27.76 -4.88
CA VAL A 256 -6.82 -27.20 -6.22
C VAL A 256 -8.13 -27.72 -6.81
N PHE A 257 -8.59 -28.90 -6.39
CA PHE A 257 -9.89 -29.46 -6.79
C PHE A 257 -11.09 -28.79 -6.09
N GLY A 258 -10.84 -27.97 -5.07
CA GLY A 258 -11.86 -27.19 -4.37
C GLY A 258 -12.30 -25.90 -5.08
N PHE A 259 -11.62 -25.48 -6.16
CA PHE A 259 -11.82 -24.18 -6.81
C PHE A 259 -12.26 -24.28 -8.29
N PRO A 260 -12.87 -23.24 -8.88
CA PRO A 260 -13.23 -23.21 -10.32
C PRO A 260 -12.03 -23.34 -11.26
N SER A 261 -10.87 -22.81 -10.87
CA SER A 261 -9.59 -22.93 -11.58
C SER A 261 -8.96 -24.33 -11.57
N THR A 262 -9.72 -25.37 -11.21
CA THR A 262 -9.25 -26.76 -11.20
C THR A 262 -8.87 -27.24 -12.62
N PRO A 263 -7.74 -27.95 -12.81
CA PRO A 263 -7.28 -28.35 -14.15
C PRO A 263 -8.15 -29.45 -14.79
N GLU A 264 -8.99 -30.14 -14.01
CA GLU A 264 -9.86 -31.23 -14.44
C GLU A 264 -10.99 -31.43 -13.40
N PRO A 265 -12.20 -31.88 -13.80
CA PRO A 265 -13.28 -32.22 -12.86
C PRO A 265 -12.84 -33.28 -11.82
N TYR A 266 -13.34 -33.17 -10.58
CA TYR A 266 -12.91 -34.05 -9.49
C TYR A 266 -13.70 -35.37 -9.49
N ALA A 267 -13.22 -36.33 -10.29
CA ALA A 267 -13.81 -37.66 -10.44
C ALA A 267 -13.25 -38.70 -9.44
N ARG A 268 -12.58 -38.26 -8.37
CA ARG A 268 -11.94 -39.12 -7.35
C ARG A 268 -11.03 -40.19 -7.96
N THR A 269 -10.24 -39.85 -8.98
CA THR A 269 -9.29 -40.82 -9.57
C THR A 269 -8.13 -41.12 -8.62
N THR A 270 -7.43 -42.24 -8.83
CA THR A 270 -6.25 -42.59 -8.01
C THR A 270 -5.15 -41.55 -8.12
N GLU A 271 -4.97 -40.93 -9.30
CA GLU A 271 -4.01 -39.83 -9.49
C GLU A 271 -4.45 -38.55 -8.78
N GLN A 272 -5.73 -38.20 -8.85
CA GLN A 272 -6.28 -37.01 -8.16
C GLN A 272 -6.11 -37.11 -6.64
N ARG A 273 -6.49 -38.24 -6.03
CA ARG A 273 -6.24 -38.49 -4.59
C ARG A 273 -4.74 -38.48 -4.25
N ARG A 274 -3.88 -39.05 -5.12
CA ARG A 274 -2.41 -39.04 -4.94
C ARG A 274 -1.84 -37.61 -4.98
N ARG A 275 -2.40 -36.71 -5.81
CA ARG A 275 -2.03 -35.29 -5.85
C ARG A 275 -2.43 -34.55 -4.58
N MET A 276 -3.66 -34.73 -4.09
CA MET A 276 -4.11 -34.11 -2.83
C MET A 276 -3.27 -34.58 -1.65
N LYS A 277 -3.14 -35.90 -1.45
CA LYS A 277 -2.34 -36.46 -0.34
C LYS A 277 -0.89 -35.98 -0.39
N ARG A 278 -0.27 -35.90 -1.58
CA ARG A 278 1.09 -35.33 -1.75
C ARG A 278 1.19 -33.86 -1.36
N SER A 279 0.17 -33.04 -1.64
CA SER A 279 0.17 -31.62 -1.24
C SER A 279 0.13 -31.48 0.28
N TYR A 280 -0.75 -32.26 0.92
CA TYR A 280 -0.90 -32.35 2.37
C TYR A 280 0.38 -32.87 3.06
N GLU A 281 0.96 -33.97 2.58
CA GLU A 281 2.23 -34.53 3.07
C GLU A 281 3.36 -33.49 2.97
N LYS A 282 3.46 -32.75 1.86
CA LYS A 282 4.49 -31.70 1.69
C LYS A 282 4.32 -30.55 2.69
N LYS A 283 3.09 -30.08 2.93
CA LYS A 283 2.81 -29.00 3.90
C LYS A 283 3.24 -29.37 5.33
N ARG A 284 3.29 -30.67 5.65
CA ARG A 284 3.61 -31.20 6.98
C ARG A 284 5.05 -31.69 7.16
N GLU A 285 5.81 -31.83 6.07
CA GLU A 285 7.07 -32.57 6.05
C GLU A 285 8.06 -32.15 7.16
N TRP A 286 8.19 -30.85 7.44
CA TRP A 286 9.08 -30.34 8.48
C TRP A 286 8.65 -30.77 9.90
N MET A 287 7.35 -30.77 10.20
CA MET A 287 6.79 -31.14 11.50
C MET A 287 6.82 -32.65 11.71
N ASP A 288 6.49 -33.41 10.66
CA ASP A 288 6.43 -34.88 10.69
C ASP A 288 7.84 -35.47 10.89
N GLN A 289 8.87 -34.89 10.25
CA GLN A 289 10.28 -35.22 10.51
C GLN A 289 10.70 -35.00 11.98
N ARG A 290 10.03 -34.09 12.70
CA ARG A 290 10.39 -33.64 14.06
C ARG A 290 9.42 -34.12 15.14
N ASN A 291 8.38 -34.86 14.77
CA ASN A 291 7.30 -35.34 15.65
C ASN A 291 6.57 -34.21 16.39
N PHE A 292 6.44 -33.04 15.77
CA PHE A 292 5.70 -31.92 16.34
C PHE A 292 4.17 -32.07 16.15
N CYS A 293 3.39 -31.41 17.00
CA CYS A 293 1.94 -31.36 16.83
C CYS A 293 1.57 -30.47 15.65
N VAL A 294 0.68 -30.97 14.79
CA VAL A 294 0.17 -30.27 13.60
C VAL A 294 -1.33 -30.06 13.76
N TRP A 295 -1.78 -28.91 13.31
CA TRP A 295 -3.19 -28.54 13.20
C TRP A 295 -3.45 -27.93 11.82
N ASN A 296 -4.65 -28.12 11.27
CA ASN A 296 -5.04 -27.56 9.98
C ASN A 296 -5.96 -26.35 10.19
N GLY A 297 -5.41 -25.13 10.10
CA GLY A 297 -6.12 -23.89 10.46
C GLY A 297 -7.22 -23.51 9.46
N GLU A 298 -6.98 -23.79 8.19
CA GLU A 298 -7.92 -23.55 7.09
C GLU A 298 -7.83 -24.63 6.02
N TRP A 299 -9.00 -25.01 5.52
CA TRP A 299 -9.20 -25.85 4.34
C TRP A 299 -10.67 -25.75 3.91
N GLY A 300 -10.97 -26.18 2.69
CA GLY A 300 -12.35 -26.28 2.19
C GLY A 300 -12.43 -26.02 0.68
N PRO A 301 -13.52 -26.46 0.03
CA PRO A 301 -13.87 -26.05 -1.33
C PRO A 301 -14.77 -24.80 -1.33
N VAL A 302 -14.80 -24.07 -2.44
CA VAL A 302 -15.81 -23.03 -2.71
C VAL A 302 -16.95 -23.62 -3.56
N TYR A 303 -18.18 -23.22 -3.27
CA TYR A 303 -19.40 -23.79 -3.85
C TYR A 303 -19.97 -22.94 -4.99
N ALA A 304 -20.50 -23.63 -6.00
CA ALA A 304 -21.27 -23.07 -7.09
C ALA A 304 -22.62 -22.54 -6.61
N ARG A 305 -23.15 -21.55 -7.34
CA ARG A 305 -24.42 -20.84 -7.09
C ARG A 305 -25.32 -20.91 -8.32
N LYS A 306 -26.64 -21.03 -8.13
CA LYS A 306 -27.58 -21.22 -9.24
C LYS A 306 -27.61 -20.02 -10.19
N GLU A 307 -27.34 -18.83 -9.67
CA GLU A 307 -27.27 -17.59 -10.45
C GLU A 307 -26.10 -17.53 -11.44
N TYR A 308 -25.05 -18.35 -11.24
CA TYR A 308 -23.80 -18.28 -12.00
C TYR A 308 -23.51 -19.56 -12.78
N GLU A 309 -23.54 -20.73 -12.14
CA GLU A 309 -23.32 -22.02 -12.80
C GLU A 309 -24.60 -22.67 -13.36
N GLY A 310 -25.79 -22.11 -13.05
CA GLY A 310 -27.07 -22.58 -13.57
C GLY A 310 -27.34 -24.05 -13.24
N ASP A 311 -27.75 -24.82 -14.26
CA ASP A 311 -28.04 -26.26 -14.12
C ASP A 311 -26.81 -27.12 -13.75
N LYS A 312 -25.59 -26.57 -13.82
CA LYS A 312 -24.36 -27.25 -13.37
C LYS A 312 -24.07 -27.08 -11.88
N MET A 313 -24.82 -26.22 -11.16
CA MET A 313 -24.57 -25.93 -9.75
C MET A 313 -24.51 -27.21 -8.90
N ASP A 314 -25.50 -28.10 -9.07
CA ASP A 314 -25.58 -29.34 -8.28
C ASP A 314 -24.44 -30.31 -8.63
N GLU A 315 -24.10 -30.48 -9.91
CA GLU A 315 -22.98 -31.34 -10.36
C GLU A 315 -21.63 -30.85 -9.79
N ILE A 316 -21.38 -29.54 -9.86
CA ILE A 316 -20.15 -28.94 -9.35
C ILE A 316 -20.10 -29.07 -7.83
N ASN A 317 -21.21 -28.83 -7.14
CA ASN A 317 -21.28 -28.95 -5.69
C ASN A 317 -21.13 -30.40 -5.21
N GLU A 318 -21.67 -31.39 -5.91
CA GLU A 318 -21.36 -32.81 -5.64
C GLU A 318 -19.85 -33.10 -5.76
N GLN A 319 -19.17 -32.57 -6.77
CA GLN A 319 -17.71 -32.69 -6.88
C GLN A 319 -16.97 -31.99 -5.73
N ARG A 320 -17.44 -30.81 -5.28
CA ARG A 320 -16.88 -30.15 -4.08
C ARG A 320 -17.08 -30.96 -2.81
N TYR A 321 -18.26 -31.55 -2.60
CA TYR A 321 -18.51 -32.45 -1.46
C TYR A 321 -17.65 -33.72 -1.54
N MET A 322 -17.29 -34.21 -2.73
CA MET A 322 -16.33 -35.29 -2.91
C MET A 322 -14.89 -34.90 -2.52
N VAL A 323 -14.45 -33.67 -2.84
CA VAL A 323 -13.16 -33.13 -2.36
C VAL A 323 -13.16 -33.00 -0.85
N LEU A 324 -14.19 -32.36 -0.29
CA LEU A 324 -14.39 -32.18 1.16
C LEU A 324 -14.30 -33.52 1.90
N LYS A 325 -14.97 -34.55 1.39
CA LYS A 325 -14.96 -35.90 1.95
C LYS A 325 -13.59 -36.56 1.86
N ASP A 326 -12.92 -36.50 0.71
CA ASP A 326 -11.59 -37.12 0.55
C ASP A 326 -10.52 -36.42 1.40
N GLN A 327 -10.63 -35.12 1.67
CA GLN A 327 -9.77 -34.43 2.65
C GLN A 327 -10.10 -34.83 4.09
N LEU A 328 -11.38 -34.93 4.47
CA LEU A 328 -11.78 -35.45 5.79
C LEU A 328 -11.31 -36.89 6.02
N ASP A 329 -11.37 -37.75 5.01
CA ASP A 329 -10.88 -39.14 5.09
C ASP A 329 -9.36 -39.17 5.34
N ILE A 330 -8.57 -38.24 4.75
CA ILE A 330 -7.13 -38.07 5.03
C ILE A 330 -6.92 -37.59 6.48
N TYR A 331 -7.60 -36.52 6.90
CA TYR A 331 -7.45 -35.96 8.24
C TYR A 331 -7.88 -36.95 9.34
N HIS A 332 -8.86 -37.81 9.05
CA HIS A 332 -9.30 -38.86 9.97
C HIS A 332 -8.24 -39.95 10.16
N GLN A 333 -7.58 -40.39 9.09
CA GLN A 333 -6.48 -41.38 9.15
C GLN A 333 -5.35 -40.90 10.05
N ASP A 334 -4.95 -39.64 9.88
CA ASP A 334 -3.83 -39.02 10.58
C ASP A 334 -4.23 -38.40 11.93
N ARG A 335 -5.51 -38.51 12.32
CA ARG A 335 -6.12 -37.93 13.54
C ARG A 335 -5.99 -36.40 13.66
N MET A 336 -5.77 -35.73 12.54
CA MET A 336 -5.56 -34.29 12.42
C MET A 336 -6.71 -33.49 13.03
N GLY A 337 -6.36 -32.49 13.86
CA GLY A 337 -7.30 -31.44 14.27
C GLY A 337 -7.42 -30.38 13.17
N TRP A 338 -8.62 -29.86 12.94
CA TRP A 338 -8.88 -28.98 11.80
C TRP A 338 -9.95 -27.91 12.07
N SER A 339 -9.84 -26.81 11.35
CA SER A 339 -10.81 -25.74 11.21
C SER A 339 -11.13 -25.58 9.71
N ILE A 340 -12.39 -25.83 9.31
CA ILE A 340 -12.81 -25.55 7.93
C ILE A 340 -12.95 -24.03 7.75
N TRP A 341 -12.42 -23.46 6.69
CA TRP A 341 -12.80 -22.11 6.28
C TRP A 341 -14.11 -22.27 5.49
N LEU A 342 -15.27 -21.84 5.98
CA LEU A 342 -15.53 -21.07 7.21
C LEU A 342 -16.98 -21.22 7.67
N TYR A 343 -17.43 -20.45 8.65
CA TYR A 343 -18.81 -20.50 9.15
C TYR A 343 -19.83 -19.69 8.28
N LYS A 344 -19.50 -18.45 7.92
CA LYS A 344 -20.37 -17.42 7.27
C LYS A 344 -19.58 -16.59 6.22
N ASP A 345 -20.21 -15.93 5.24
CA ASP A 345 -19.71 -15.67 3.84
C ASP A 345 -20.70 -14.71 3.03
N ILE A 346 -20.99 -14.81 1.71
CA ILE A 346 -22.17 -14.25 0.95
C ILE A 346 -22.99 -15.34 0.24
N GLY A 347 -22.30 -16.22 -0.48
CA GLY A 347 -22.94 -17.24 -1.33
C GLY A 347 -21.97 -18.34 -1.79
N PHE A 348 -20.75 -18.37 -1.28
CA PHE A 348 -19.60 -19.06 -1.84
C PHE A 348 -19.04 -20.20 -0.98
N GLN A 349 -18.45 -19.97 0.20
CA GLN A 349 -17.63 -20.98 0.90
C GLN A 349 -18.16 -21.42 2.29
N GLY A 350 -18.73 -20.52 3.10
CA GLY A 350 -19.12 -20.81 4.49
C GLY A 350 -20.05 -22.04 4.68
N MET A 351 -20.13 -22.61 5.88
CA MET A 351 -20.86 -23.87 6.16
C MET A 351 -22.38 -23.85 5.85
N VAL A 352 -22.96 -22.70 5.53
CA VAL A 352 -24.40 -22.43 5.27
C VAL A 352 -24.53 -21.10 4.50
N TYR A 353 -25.64 -20.80 3.79
CA TYR A 353 -25.82 -19.65 2.85
C TYR A 353 -27.07 -18.72 3.01
N VAL A 354 -26.94 -17.38 3.19
CA VAL A 354 -28.03 -16.45 3.58
C VAL A 354 -29.14 -16.40 2.55
N SER A 355 -30.36 -16.13 3.01
CA SER A 355 -31.47 -16.21 2.07
C SER A 355 -31.36 -15.09 1.05
N ARG A 356 -31.59 -15.46 -0.20
CA ARG A 356 -31.74 -14.50 -1.30
C ARG A 356 -33.02 -13.67 -1.15
N ASP A 357 -33.86 -14.04 -0.18
CA ASP A 357 -35.02 -13.30 0.29
C ASP A 357 -34.68 -12.19 1.33
N THR A 358 -33.44 -12.12 1.83
CA THR A 358 -33.04 -11.10 2.82
C THR A 358 -32.79 -9.73 2.19
N SER A 359 -33.02 -8.68 2.98
CA SER A 359 -32.79 -7.28 2.57
C SER A 359 -31.36 -7.04 2.10
N TYR A 360 -30.34 -7.62 2.75
CA TYR A 360 -28.93 -7.42 2.36
C TYR A 360 -28.61 -7.99 0.98
N ILE A 361 -29.09 -9.20 0.66
CA ILE A 361 -28.85 -9.80 -0.66
C ILE A 361 -29.73 -9.20 -1.74
N GLN A 362 -30.99 -8.85 -1.44
CA GLN A 362 -31.85 -8.15 -2.40
C GLN A 362 -31.33 -6.74 -2.73
N LEU A 363 -30.70 -6.06 -1.76
CA LEU A 363 -30.05 -4.77 -1.99
C LEU A 363 -28.86 -4.87 -2.95
N LEU A 364 -28.11 -5.98 -2.91
CA LEU A 364 -26.84 -6.15 -3.61
C LEU A 364 -26.89 -7.15 -4.79
N SER A 365 -28.05 -7.66 -5.19
CA SER A 365 -28.15 -8.78 -6.16
C SER A 365 -27.40 -8.51 -7.47
N ASP A 366 -27.64 -7.33 -8.05
CA ASP A 366 -27.13 -6.95 -9.36
C ASP A 366 -25.65 -6.58 -9.27
N PHE A 367 -25.25 -5.93 -8.16
CA PHE A 367 -23.87 -5.67 -7.82
C PHE A 367 -23.06 -6.97 -7.67
N LEU A 368 -23.58 -7.97 -6.97
CA LEU A 368 -22.93 -9.28 -6.79
C LEU A 368 -22.80 -10.05 -8.11
N ALA A 369 -23.82 -10.01 -8.97
CA ALA A 369 -23.77 -10.66 -10.29
C ALA A 369 -22.73 -10.00 -11.21
N LYS A 370 -22.66 -8.66 -11.20
CA LYS A 370 -21.65 -7.86 -11.89
C LYS A 370 -20.24 -8.15 -11.35
N LYS A 371 -20.06 -8.16 -10.02
CA LYS A 371 -18.80 -8.49 -9.33
C LYS A 371 -18.29 -9.89 -9.70
N HIS A 372 -19.19 -10.88 -9.76
CA HIS A 372 -18.86 -12.24 -10.16
C HIS A 372 -18.41 -12.32 -11.63
N LYS A 373 -19.21 -11.78 -12.56
CA LYS A 373 -18.90 -11.72 -14.00
C LYS A 373 -17.54 -11.07 -14.30
N LEU A 374 -17.14 -10.09 -13.49
CA LEU A 374 -15.87 -9.37 -13.63
C LEU A 374 -14.72 -9.99 -12.82
N ALA A 375 -14.99 -11.10 -12.12
CA ALA A 375 -14.02 -11.89 -11.35
C ALA A 375 -13.24 -11.09 -10.30
N ILE A 376 -13.87 -10.07 -9.69
CA ILE A 376 -13.17 -9.07 -8.86
C ILE A 376 -12.46 -9.71 -7.67
N ASP A 377 -13.14 -10.59 -6.93
CA ASP A 377 -12.50 -11.33 -5.84
C ASP A 377 -11.40 -12.24 -6.40
N SER A 378 -10.19 -12.19 -5.85
CA SER A 378 -9.12 -13.12 -6.27
C SER A 378 -9.35 -14.54 -5.77
N TRP A 379 -10.19 -14.73 -4.75
CA TRP A 379 -10.45 -16.03 -4.17
C TRP A 379 -11.49 -16.81 -4.97
N GLY A 380 -11.10 -17.99 -5.45
CA GLY A 380 -12.00 -18.89 -6.19
C GLY A 380 -12.57 -18.34 -7.50
N ALA A 381 -12.00 -17.30 -8.09
CA ALA A 381 -12.50 -16.69 -9.33
C ALA A 381 -12.58 -17.68 -10.52
N ASP A 382 -13.66 -17.57 -11.31
CA ASP A 382 -13.63 -17.91 -12.74
C ASP A 382 -13.41 -16.63 -13.55
N ASP A 383 -12.32 -16.55 -14.30
CA ASP A 383 -11.97 -15.39 -15.13
C ASP A 383 -12.33 -15.53 -16.61
N THR A 384 -13.07 -16.58 -17.00
CA THR A 384 -13.37 -16.92 -18.39
C THR A 384 -13.90 -15.75 -19.22
N GLU A 385 -14.87 -14.99 -18.71
CA GLU A 385 -15.48 -13.84 -19.38
C GLU A 385 -14.52 -12.64 -19.57
N VAL A 386 -13.44 -12.56 -18.77
CA VAL A 386 -12.52 -11.39 -18.74
C VAL A 386 -11.10 -11.71 -19.20
N ARG A 387 -10.77 -12.95 -19.56
CA ARG A 387 -9.40 -13.30 -20.06
C ARG A 387 -8.96 -12.42 -21.23
N GLY A 388 -9.85 -12.14 -22.17
CA GLY A 388 -9.57 -11.26 -23.32
C GLY A 388 -9.19 -9.83 -22.96
N VAL A 389 -9.45 -9.39 -21.72
CA VAL A 389 -9.07 -8.08 -21.19
C VAL A 389 -7.72 -8.13 -20.45
N TYR A 390 -7.43 -9.21 -19.70
CA TYR A 390 -6.23 -9.30 -18.86
C TYR A 390 -5.04 -10.04 -19.51
N ASP A 391 -5.28 -11.02 -20.39
CA ASP A 391 -4.21 -11.72 -21.12
C ASP A 391 -3.30 -10.78 -21.95
N PRO A 392 -3.78 -9.67 -22.57
CA PRO A 392 -2.91 -8.67 -23.21
C PRO A 392 -1.83 -8.12 -22.27
N LEU A 393 -2.15 -7.87 -20.99
CA LEU A 393 -1.20 -7.37 -19.99
C LEU A 393 -0.16 -8.44 -19.63
N VAL A 394 -0.64 -9.66 -19.34
CA VAL A 394 0.22 -10.82 -19.06
C VAL A 394 1.17 -11.10 -20.22
N ASN A 395 0.70 -10.99 -21.46
CA ASN A 395 1.49 -11.23 -22.65
C ASN A 395 2.45 -10.08 -22.98
N LEU A 396 2.09 -8.82 -22.70
CA LEU A 396 2.99 -7.67 -22.80
C LEU A 396 4.23 -7.86 -21.90
N ILE A 397 4.03 -8.29 -20.65
CA ILE A 397 5.12 -8.54 -19.70
C ILE A 397 6.00 -9.71 -20.17
N LYS A 398 5.40 -10.87 -20.50
CA LYS A 398 6.13 -12.05 -21.04
C LYS A 398 6.95 -11.74 -22.29
N ALA A 399 6.43 -10.91 -23.19
CA ALA A 399 7.09 -10.59 -24.45
C ALA A 399 8.24 -9.58 -24.32
N ASN A 400 8.42 -8.98 -23.13
CA ASN A 400 9.43 -7.94 -22.91
C ASN A 400 10.49 -8.33 -21.88
N VAL A 401 10.15 -9.03 -20.80
CA VAL A 401 11.08 -9.42 -19.73
C VAL A 401 11.96 -10.59 -20.20
N LEU A 402 13.29 -10.43 -20.18
CA LEU A 402 14.20 -11.30 -20.95
C LEU A 402 14.60 -12.62 -20.28
N ASP A 403 14.49 -12.75 -18.96
CA ASP A 403 14.72 -14.01 -18.22
C ASP A 403 13.43 -14.47 -17.53
N GLN A 404 13.10 -15.75 -17.67
CA GLN A 404 11.98 -16.41 -16.98
C GLN A 404 12.05 -16.23 -15.44
N LYS A 405 13.25 -16.21 -14.85
CA LYS A 405 13.46 -15.95 -13.41
C LYS A 405 13.06 -14.54 -12.98
N HIS A 406 13.04 -13.58 -13.90
CA HIS A 406 12.57 -12.24 -13.57
C HIS A 406 11.04 -12.26 -13.39
N LEU A 407 10.31 -13.06 -14.16
CA LEU A 407 8.87 -13.32 -13.99
C LEU A 407 8.52 -14.09 -12.70
N GLU A 408 9.49 -14.70 -12.05
CA GLU A 408 9.34 -15.43 -10.78
C GLU A 408 9.46 -14.46 -9.59
N THR A 409 8.37 -13.73 -9.29
CA THR A 409 8.24 -12.84 -8.13
C THR A 409 7.60 -13.58 -6.95
N TYR A 410 8.15 -13.39 -5.73
CA TYR A 410 7.59 -14.00 -4.51
C TYR A 410 6.10 -13.65 -4.36
N PRO A 411 5.21 -14.58 -3.99
CA PRO A 411 5.43 -15.96 -3.52
C PRO A 411 5.41 -17.03 -4.63
N PHE A 412 6.08 -16.84 -5.77
CA PHE A 412 6.23 -17.91 -6.78
C PHE A 412 6.72 -19.24 -6.15
N PRO A 413 6.11 -20.41 -6.46
CA PRO A 413 5.12 -20.65 -7.51
C PRO A 413 3.64 -20.50 -7.10
N LEU A 414 3.31 -20.09 -5.86
CA LEU A 414 1.91 -19.88 -5.46
C LEU A 414 1.27 -18.77 -6.29
N TRP A 415 1.97 -17.64 -6.46
CA TRP A 415 1.56 -16.58 -7.38
C TRP A 415 2.45 -16.63 -8.63
N THR A 416 1.82 -16.90 -9.76
CA THR A 416 2.45 -16.74 -11.09
C THR A 416 2.30 -15.30 -11.57
N LEU A 417 2.97 -14.92 -12.65
CA LEU A 417 2.72 -13.65 -13.35
C LEU A 417 1.22 -13.40 -13.60
N LYS A 418 0.42 -14.44 -13.90
CA LYS A 418 -1.02 -14.27 -14.09
C LYS A 418 -1.70 -13.82 -12.80
N GLU A 419 -1.32 -14.38 -11.66
CA GLU A 419 -1.94 -14.06 -10.37
C GLU A 419 -1.46 -12.72 -9.80
N HIS A 420 -0.22 -12.31 -10.05
CA HIS A 420 0.25 -10.94 -9.79
C HIS A 420 -0.54 -9.92 -10.64
N THR A 421 -0.73 -10.17 -11.94
CA THR A 421 -1.57 -9.34 -12.81
C THR A 421 -3.03 -9.30 -12.36
N ASN A 422 -3.63 -10.45 -12.02
CA ASN A 422 -4.99 -10.54 -11.49
C ASN A 422 -5.14 -9.72 -10.20
N ARG A 423 -4.17 -9.83 -9.28
CA ARG A 423 -4.23 -9.15 -7.97
C ARG A 423 -4.20 -7.64 -8.12
N LEU A 424 -3.25 -7.09 -8.90
CA LEU A 424 -3.13 -5.66 -9.10
C LEU A 424 -4.23 -5.09 -10.01
N ALA A 425 -4.46 -5.68 -11.19
CA ALA A 425 -5.35 -5.11 -12.21
C ALA A 425 -6.83 -5.49 -12.08
N ARG A 426 -7.16 -6.48 -11.24
CA ARG A 426 -8.54 -6.96 -11.01
C ARG A 426 -8.96 -6.83 -9.55
N ALA A 427 -8.29 -7.50 -8.63
CA ALA A 427 -8.72 -7.55 -7.22
C ALA A 427 -8.52 -6.22 -6.47
N LEU A 428 -7.42 -5.52 -6.72
CA LEU A 428 -7.16 -4.21 -6.12
C LEU A 428 -7.80 -3.09 -6.95
N LEU A 429 -7.47 -2.98 -8.24
CA LEU A 429 -7.98 -1.91 -9.10
C LEU A 429 -9.52 -1.89 -9.25
N LEU A 430 -10.16 -3.03 -9.55
CA LEU A 430 -11.64 -3.07 -9.58
C LEU A 430 -12.22 -3.09 -8.17
N GLY A 431 -11.49 -3.67 -7.20
CA GLY A 431 -11.88 -3.65 -5.79
C GLY A 431 -12.17 -2.23 -5.33
N GLU A 432 -11.15 -1.38 -5.36
CA GLU A 432 -11.20 0.04 -4.98
C GLU A 432 -12.25 0.83 -5.77
N ILE A 433 -12.36 0.63 -7.09
CA ILE A 433 -13.34 1.35 -7.93
C ILE A 433 -14.79 0.96 -7.59
N PHE A 434 -15.02 -0.27 -7.12
CA PHE A 434 -16.35 -0.72 -6.74
C PHE A 434 -16.71 -0.37 -5.28
N VAL A 435 -15.75 0.06 -4.44
CA VAL A 435 -15.97 0.41 -3.02
C VAL A 435 -17.07 1.47 -2.85
N PRO A 436 -17.05 2.63 -3.54
CA PRO A 436 -18.13 3.61 -3.44
C PRO A 436 -19.43 3.11 -4.08
N GLU A 437 -19.37 2.31 -5.15
CA GLU A 437 -20.57 1.76 -5.79
C GLU A 437 -21.32 0.83 -4.84
N TRP A 438 -20.61 -0.05 -4.12
CA TRP A 438 -21.19 -0.91 -3.08
C TRP A 438 -21.86 -0.07 -1.98
N ALA A 439 -21.16 0.94 -1.45
CA ALA A 439 -21.67 1.78 -0.37
C ALA A 439 -22.90 2.61 -0.77
N GLU A 440 -22.95 3.12 -2.01
CA GLU A 440 -24.05 3.97 -2.50
C GLU A 440 -25.44 3.29 -2.40
N HIS A 441 -25.50 1.95 -2.45
CA HIS A 441 -26.75 1.19 -2.26
C HIS A 441 -27.42 1.48 -0.90
N PHE A 442 -26.63 1.87 0.12
CA PHE A 442 -27.11 2.21 1.45
C PHE A 442 -27.54 3.69 1.59
N ARG A 443 -27.38 4.54 0.57
CA ARG A 443 -27.69 5.97 0.71
C ARG A 443 -29.16 6.19 1.09
N GLY A 444 -29.36 7.09 2.05
CA GLY A 444 -30.68 7.52 2.53
C GLY A 444 -31.38 6.57 3.51
N LYS A 445 -30.84 5.37 3.78
CA LYS A 445 -31.42 4.41 4.74
C LYS A 445 -31.56 5.01 6.14
N THR A 446 -32.67 4.71 6.81
CA THR A 446 -32.91 5.02 8.22
C THR A 446 -32.23 4.02 9.15
N GLU A 447 -32.11 4.36 10.44
CA GLU A 447 -31.54 3.46 11.45
C GLU A 447 -32.28 2.11 11.54
N ALA A 448 -33.60 2.10 11.31
CA ALA A 448 -34.41 0.89 11.31
C ALA A 448 -34.13 -0.01 10.08
N GLU A 449 -33.92 0.58 8.90
CA GLU A 449 -33.54 -0.18 7.70
C GLU A 449 -32.11 -0.74 7.80
N LEU A 450 -31.21 -0.04 8.50
CA LEU A 450 -29.84 -0.50 8.75
C LEU A 450 -29.81 -1.66 9.76
N ASP A 451 -30.61 -1.59 10.82
CA ASP A 451 -30.84 -2.73 11.70
C ASP A 451 -31.45 -3.90 10.91
N GLU A 452 -32.51 -3.69 10.10
CA GLU A 452 -33.10 -4.74 9.27
C GLU A 452 -32.10 -5.38 8.31
N LEU A 453 -31.20 -4.60 7.69
CA LEU A 453 -30.10 -5.12 6.90
C LEU A 453 -29.22 -6.05 7.75
N ALA A 454 -28.75 -5.60 8.91
CA ALA A 454 -27.96 -6.42 9.84
C ALA A 454 -28.74 -7.63 10.40
N GLN A 455 -30.06 -7.57 10.48
CA GLN A 455 -30.88 -8.70 10.91
C GLN A 455 -30.88 -9.86 9.91
N SER A 456 -30.48 -9.67 8.65
CA SER A 456 -30.28 -10.77 7.67
C SER A 456 -29.35 -11.88 8.21
N PHE A 457 -28.52 -11.54 9.19
CA PHE A 457 -27.33 -12.23 9.70
C PHE A 457 -27.61 -13.06 10.95
N LYS A 458 -28.77 -12.86 11.57
CA LYS A 458 -29.29 -13.70 12.66
C LYS A 458 -29.56 -15.10 12.14
N PHE A 459 -29.17 -16.13 12.89
CA PHE A 459 -29.25 -17.55 12.52
C PHE A 459 -30.58 -18.02 11.88
N GLU A 460 -31.70 -17.34 12.09
CA GLU A 460 -33.02 -17.62 11.53
C GLU A 460 -33.30 -16.98 10.14
N ASN A 461 -33.01 -15.70 9.94
CA ASN A 461 -33.11 -15.01 8.64
C ASN A 461 -31.99 -15.48 7.70
N CYS A 462 -30.89 -15.79 8.36
CA CYS A 462 -29.92 -16.71 7.87
C CYS A 462 -30.50 -18.08 7.52
N LEU A 463 -30.47 -18.35 6.23
CA LEU A 463 -29.64 -19.48 5.81
C LEU A 463 -28.11 -19.20 5.88
N LYS A 464 -27.63 -18.04 6.42
CA LYS A 464 -26.28 -17.61 6.95
C LYS A 464 -25.36 -16.96 5.90
N ARG A 465 -24.92 -15.65 5.95
CA ARG A 465 -23.98 -14.88 5.03
C ARG A 465 -24.24 -13.27 4.99
N ASP A 466 -23.27 -12.29 4.84
CA ASP A 466 -23.14 -10.99 5.66
C ASP A 466 -22.36 -9.62 5.13
N GLY A 467 -22.25 -8.39 5.83
CA GLY A 467 -21.27 -7.15 5.88
C GLY A 467 -21.73 -5.60 6.30
N LEU A 468 -21.10 -4.33 6.53
CA LEU A 468 -19.80 -3.44 6.78
C LEU A 468 -20.04 -1.77 6.94
N ASN A 469 -19.39 -0.53 7.34
CA ASN A 469 -18.07 0.20 7.89
C ASN A 469 -17.95 1.98 7.89
N LYS A 470 -17.20 3.22 8.28
CA LYS A 470 -16.03 4.25 8.96
C LYS A 470 -16.27 5.86 9.53
N VAL A 471 -15.63 7.19 9.49
CA VAL A 471 -14.49 8.26 8.94
C VAL A 471 -13.97 9.71 9.72
N GLU A 472 -13.19 10.83 9.17
CA GLU A 472 -12.24 12.07 9.72
C GLU A 472 -12.37 13.75 9.39
N GLY A 473 -11.63 15.02 9.48
CA GLY A 473 -10.27 15.92 9.68
C GLY A 473 -10.17 17.65 9.87
N ALA A 474 -9.41 18.89 9.52
CA ALA A 474 -8.37 19.78 8.61
C ALA A 474 -7.55 21.29 8.96
N LYS A 475 -6.78 22.19 8.07
CA LYS A 475 -5.34 23.06 8.00
C LYS A 475 -4.92 24.70 7.76
N LEU A 476 -3.61 25.32 7.76
CA LEU A 476 -3.03 26.80 7.38
C LEU A 476 -1.45 27.43 7.55
N VAL A 477 -0.99 28.73 7.98
CA VAL A 477 0.21 29.77 7.53
C VAL A 477 1.56 30.30 8.34
N ASP A 478 2.06 31.62 8.42
CA ASP A 478 3.24 32.44 7.78
C ASP A 478 4.31 33.36 8.60
N ALA A 479 5.53 33.73 8.05
CA ALA A 479 6.89 34.03 8.67
C ALA A 479 7.42 35.43 9.12
N ASN A 480 8.37 36.08 8.41
CA ASN A 480 9.04 37.34 8.86
C ASN A 480 8.07 38.55 8.91
N GLY A 481 6.76 38.29 8.93
CA GLY A 481 5.69 39.13 8.37
C GLY A 481 5.83 39.41 6.87
N LYS A 482 6.88 38.91 6.24
CA LYS A 482 7.31 39.24 4.88
C LYS A 482 7.23 37.98 4.02
N GLU A 483 6.22 37.94 3.17
CA GLU A 483 6.13 37.03 2.02
C GLU A 483 7.49 36.98 1.31
N ILE A 484 8.11 35.80 1.32
CA ILE A 484 9.43 35.57 0.73
C ILE A 484 9.24 35.37 -0.78
N ILE A 485 10.17 35.89 -1.59
CA ILE A 485 10.18 35.74 -3.06
C ILE A 485 11.49 35.06 -3.48
N LEU A 486 11.42 33.75 -3.66
CA LEU A 486 12.50 32.84 -4.04
C LEU A 486 12.46 32.54 -5.55
N ARG A 487 13.62 32.34 -6.16
CA ARG A 487 13.81 31.96 -7.58
C ARG A 487 14.81 30.80 -7.62
N GLY A 488 14.31 29.58 -7.77
CA GLY A 488 15.11 28.39 -7.53
C GLY A 488 14.84 27.20 -8.45
N ALA A 489 15.51 26.09 -8.15
CA ALA A 489 15.25 24.79 -8.76
C ALA A 489 15.18 23.69 -7.71
N GLY A 490 14.47 22.61 -8.04
CA GLY A 490 14.50 21.38 -7.27
C GLY A 490 15.75 20.55 -7.55
N LEU A 491 16.39 20.04 -6.50
CA LEU A 491 17.45 19.04 -6.57
C LEU A 491 16.87 17.62 -6.50
N GLY A 492 15.82 17.37 -7.30
CA GLY A 492 15.22 16.05 -7.47
C GLY A 492 16.19 15.04 -8.09
N GLY A 493 15.96 13.75 -7.84
CA GLY A 493 16.81 12.66 -8.31
C GLY A 493 18.05 12.39 -7.46
N TRP A 494 18.27 13.17 -6.40
CA TRP A 494 19.47 13.12 -5.55
C TRP A 494 19.24 12.32 -4.26
N MET A 495 19.03 12.99 -3.11
CA MET A 495 18.66 12.35 -1.85
C MET A 495 17.17 11.95 -1.78
N ASN A 496 16.38 12.31 -2.80
CA ASN A 496 15.20 11.56 -3.18
C ASN A 496 15.35 11.20 -4.66
N MET A 497 15.46 9.90 -4.97
CA MET A 497 15.65 9.46 -6.36
C MET A 497 14.30 9.33 -7.08
N GLU A 498 14.30 9.59 -8.40
CA GLU A 498 13.10 9.37 -9.23
C GLU A 498 13.42 8.63 -10.52
N ASN A 499 12.43 7.85 -10.97
CA ASN A 499 12.54 6.91 -12.09
C ASN A 499 12.78 7.60 -13.44
N PHE A 500 12.16 8.74 -13.73
CA PHE A 500 12.39 9.50 -14.96
C PHE A 500 13.68 10.33 -14.92
N ILE A 501 14.09 10.80 -13.74
CA ILE A 501 15.29 11.64 -13.56
C ILE A 501 16.56 10.85 -13.77
N THR A 502 16.60 9.63 -13.22
CA THR A 502 17.81 8.79 -13.18
C THR A 502 17.66 7.49 -14.00
N GLY A 503 16.46 7.14 -14.48
CA GLY A 503 16.25 6.12 -15.52
C GLY A 503 15.93 4.71 -15.05
N TYR A 504 15.94 4.43 -13.74
CA TYR A 504 15.49 3.15 -13.18
C TYR A 504 13.95 3.01 -13.23
N PRO A 505 13.36 1.80 -13.10
CA PRO A 505 11.90 1.60 -13.05
C PRO A 505 11.35 1.50 -11.61
N GLY A 506 10.11 1.91 -11.37
CA GLY A 506 9.46 1.77 -10.06
C GLY A 506 9.90 2.81 -9.03
N CYS A 507 10.17 2.38 -7.79
CA CYS A 507 10.53 3.22 -6.63
C CYS A 507 12.00 3.03 -6.19
N GLU A 508 12.51 3.98 -5.40
CA GLU A 508 13.92 4.03 -4.98
C GLU A 508 14.30 2.83 -4.08
N PHE A 509 13.45 2.45 -3.12
CA PHE A 509 13.70 1.31 -2.23
C PHE A 509 13.87 0.00 -3.01
N GLN A 510 13.08 -0.19 -4.07
CA GLN A 510 13.09 -1.41 -4.90
C GLN A 510 14.44 -1.56 -5.60
N ILE A 511 14.96 -0.46 -6.18
CA ILE A 511 16.21 -0.49 -6.94
C ILE A 511 17.45 -0.50 -6.05
N ARG A 512 17.39 0.11 -4.86
CA ARG A 512 18.45 -0.01 -3.83
C ARG A 512 18.57 -1.44 -3.33
N GLU A 513 17.42 -2.09 -3.06
CA GLU A 513 17.39 -3.47 -2.58
C GLU A 513 17.84 -4.47 -3.66
N GLU A 514 17.39 -4.32 -4.90
CA GLU A 514 17.74 -5.25 -5.99
C GLU A 514 19.20 -5.09 -6.43
N LEU A 515 19.72 -3.85 -6.51
CA LEU A 515 21.15 -3.64 -6.79
C LEU A 515 22.03 -4.32 -5.73
N ALA A 516 21.66 -4.21 -4.44
CA ALA A 516 22.38 -4.89 -3.36
C ALA A 516 22.35 -6.43 -3.46
N LYS A 517 21.30 -7.03 -4.06
CA LYS A 517 21.25 -8.48 -4.39
C LYS A 517 22.17 -8.83 -5.57
N VAL A 518 22.27 -7.96 -6.57
CA VAL A 518 23.01 -8.23 -7.82
C VAL A 518 24.52 -8.01 -7.69
N VAL A 519 24.96 -6.91 -7.05
CA VAL A 519 26.40 -6.57 -6.91
C VAL A 519 26.96 -6.77 -5.50
N GLY A 520 26.11 -7.00 -4.50
CA GLY A 520 26.48 -7.06 -3.08
C GLY A 520 26.27 -5.72 -2.37
N LYS A 521 26.00 -5.78 -1.06
CA LYS A 521 25.63 -4.61 -0.23
C LYS A 521 26.67 -3.49 -0.30
N GLU A 522 27.92 -3.79 0.02
CA GLU A 522 29.04 -2.82 0.10
C GLU A 522 29.24 -2.05 -1.22
N LYS A 523 29.12 -2.74 -2.36
CA LYS A 523 29.19 -2.13 -3.69
C LYS A 523 27.99 -1.26 -4.05
N SER A 524 26.80 -1.66 -3.61
CA SER A 524 25.59 -0.85 -3.76
C SER A 524 25.70 0.45 -2.94
N GLU A 525 26.16 0.34 -1.69
CA GLU A 525 26.40 1.50 -0.81
C GLU A 525 27.48 2.43 -1.37
N LEU A 526 28.61 1.91 -1.87
CA LEU A 526 29.63 2.70 -2.56
C LEU A 526 29.05 3.44 -3.78
N PHE A 527 28.29 2.75 -4.64
CA PHE A 527 27.71 3.35 -5.84
C PHE A 527 26.79 4.52 -5.50
N PHE A 528 25.90 4.35 -4.52
CA PHE A 528 24.97 5.42 -4.12
C PHE A 528 25.67 6.55 -3.36
N ASP A 529 26.67 6.27 -2.53
CA ASP A 529 27.47 7.32 -1.86
C ASP A 529 28.19 8.21 -2.87
N LYS A 530 28.80 7.59 -3.89
CA LYS A 530 29.47 8.31 -4.99
C LYS A 530 28.51 9.00 -5.94
N PHE A 531 27.34 8.43 -6.20
CA PHE A 531 26.28 9.12 -6.91
C PHE A 531 25.86 10.42 -6.17
N LEU A 532 25.64 10.34 -4.86
CA LEU A 532 25.29 11.51 -4.03
C LEU A 532 26.43 12.52 -3.87
N GLU A 533 27.70 12.11 -4.03
CA GLU A 533 28.86 13.00 -4.12
C GLU A 533 28.82 13.81 -5.42
N TYR A 534 28.80 13.11 -6.56
CA TYR A 534 29.02 13.71 -7.89
C TYR A 534 27.79 14.37 -8.53
N PHE A 535 26.57 14.12 -8.02
CA PHE A 535 25.35 14.72 -8.57
C PHE A 535 25.25 16.24 -8.30
N PHE A 536 25.93 16.75 -7.27
CA PHE A 536 26.02 18.20 -7.01
C PHE A 536 27.37 18.55 -6.37
N GLU A 537 28.23 19.24 -7.11
CA GLU A 537 29.57 19.69 -6.69
C GLU A 537 29.68 21.24 -6.72
N GLU A 538 30.84 21.80 -6.38
CA GLU A 538 31.04 23.26 -6.34
C GLU A 538 30.75 23.93 -7.70
N ASP A 539 31.11 23.29 -8.81
CA ASP A 539 30.84 23.76 -10.18
C ASP A 539 29.34 23.87 -10.49
N ASP A 540 28.50 22.99 -9.93
CA ASP A 540 27.05 23.04 -10.10
C ASP A 540 26.46 24.31 -9.45
N ALA A 541 26.95 24.69 -8.26
CA ALA A 541 26.53 25.90 -7.57
C ALA A 541 27.05 27.18 -8.26
N ILE A 542 28.29 27.17 -8.78
CA ILE A 542 28.85 28.27 -9.59
C ILE A 542 28.01 28.46 -10.86
N PHE A 543 27.67 27.37 -11.57
CA PHE A 543 26.79 27.43 -12.73
C PHE A 543 25.40 27.96 -12.37
N PHE A 544 24.76 27.41 -11.34
CA PHE A 544 23.43 27.84 -10.90
C PHE A 544 23.40 29.34 -10.53
N LYS A 545 24.42 29.82 -9.82
CA LYS A 545 24.55 31.24 -9.45
C LYS A 545 24.73 32.15 -10.66
N SER A 546 25.42 31.68 -11.72
CA SER A 546 25.63 32.46 -12.95
C SER A 546 24.34 32.81 -13.70
N LEU A 547 23.26 32.05 -13.47
CA LEU A 547 21.92 32.30 -14.03
C LEU A 547 21.10 33.34 -13.24
N GLY A 548 21.64 33.89 -12.15
CA GLY A 548 20.96 34.86 -11.28
C GLY A 548 19.94 34.24 -10.30
N LEU A 549 19.89 32.90 -10.21
CA LEU A 549 19.00 32.19 -9.30
C LEU A 549 19.54 32.22 -7.85
N ASN A 550 18.64 32.09 -6.87
CA ASN A 550 18.95 32.35 -5.46
C ASN A 550 18.49 31.26 -4.47
N CYS A 551 17.84 30.19 -4.92
CA CYS A 551 17.32 29.13 -4.04
C CYS A 551 17.47 27.72 -4.65
N ILE A 552 17.70 26.70 -3.83
CA ILE A 552 17.58 25.28 -4.19
C ILE A 552 16.58 24.60 -3.23
N ARG A 553 15.55 23.95 -3.77
CA ARG A 553 14.69 23.03 -2.99
C ARG A 553 15.37 21.68 -2.95
N ILE A 554 15.89 21.27 -1.79
CA ILE A 554 16.58 19.99 -1.61
C ILE A 554 15.56 18.96 -1.16
N ALA A 555 15.12 18.11 -2.10
CA ALA A 555 14.28 16.95 -1.83
C ALA A 555 15.11 15.81 -1.24
N PHE A 556 14.65 15.24 -0.11
CA PHE A 556 15.27 14.06 0.51
C PHE A 556 14.24 13.03 1.01
N ASN A 557 14.68 11.77 1.01
CA ASN A 557 13.94 10.61 1.44
C ASN A 557 14.22 10.33 2.94
N TYR A 558 13.17 10.08 3.76
CA TYR A 558 13.34 9.88 5.22
C TYR A 558 14.28 8.70 5.56
N ARG A 559 14.44 7.74 4.65
CA ARG A 559 15.29 6.54 4.83
C ARG A 559 16.79 6.85 4.91
N HIS A 560 17.20 8.08 4.58
CA HIS A 560 18.53 8.59 4.89
C HIS A 560 18.75 8.84 6.40
N PHE A 561 17.68 9.12 7.15
CA PHE A 561 17.74 9.61 8.54
C PHE A 561 17.21 8.63 9.58
N GLU A 562 16.33 7.70 9.22
CA GLU A 562 15.96 6.56 10.09
C GLU A 562 15.78 5.27 9.28
N ASP A 563 15.53 4.15 9.97
CA ASP A 563 15.34 2.83 9.37
C ASP A 563 13.99 2.23 9.79
N ASP A 564 13.29 1.59 8.85
CA ASP A 564 11.96 1.03 9.12
C ASP A 564 11.95 -0.10 10.15
N MET A 565 13.08 -0.82 10.32
CA MET A 565 13.24 -1.82 11.38
C MET A 565 13.78 -1.24 12.70
N ASN A 566 14.17 0.04 12.72
CA ASN A 566 14.69 0.78 13.88
C ASN A 566 14.06 2.19 13.93
N PRO A 567 12.72 2.30 14.04
CA PRO A 567 12.03 3.59 13.94
C PRO A 567 12.42 4.51 15.08
N ARG A 568 12.52 5.82 14.80
CA ARG A 568 12.98 6.85 15.74
C ARG A 568 14.43 6.67 16.24
N VAL A 569 15.25 5.92 15.48
CA VAL A 569 16.72 5.87 15.68
C VAL A 569 17.37 6.66 14.56
N LEU A 570 17.95 7.81 14.92
CA LEU A 570 18.59 8.73 13.97
C LEU A 570 19.90 8.13 13.41
N LYS A 571 20.06 8.23 12.09
CA LYS A 571 21.26 7.91 11.30
C LYS A 571 22.12 9.17 11.11
N PRO A 572 23.25 9.34 11.83
CA PRO A 572 24.10 10.53 11.68
C PRO A 572 24.71 10.65 10.27
N GLU A 573 24.85 9.55 9.54
CA GLU A 573 25.33 9.52 8.16
C GLU A 573 24.38 10.19 7.16
N GLY A 574 23.08 10.33 7.47
CA GLY A 574 22.11 11.02 6.61
C GLY A 574 22.47 12.48 6.34
N PHE A 575 23.08 13.15 7.32
CA PHE A 575 23.50 14.54 7.23
C PHE A 575 24.74 14.75 6.32
N LYS A 576 25.55 13.71 6.08
CA LYS A 576 26.85 13.79 5.36
C LYS A 576 26.76 14.55 4.04
N HIS A 577 25.78 14.21 3.21
CA HIS A 577 25.60 14.82 1.89
C HIS A 577 24.72 16.07 1.95
N LEU A 578 23.73 16.11 2.84
CA LEU A 578 22.82 17.24 2.99
C LEU A 578 23.57 18.49 3.47
N ASP A 579 24.33 18.38 4.57
CA ASP A 579 25.16 19.46 5.10
C ASP A 579 26.19 19.92 4.06
N ARG A 580 26.82 18.99 3.32
CA ARG A 580 27.77 19.29 2.25
C ARG A 580 27.18 20.20 1.17
N VAL A 581 25.94 19.95 0.73
CA VAL A 581 25.30 20.76 -0.31
C VAL A 581 24.79 22.09 0.24
N ILE A 582 24.29 22.14 1.49
CA ILE A 582 23.95 23.40 2.16
C ILE A 582 25.20 24.29 2.31
N ASP A 583 26.34 23.72 2.70
CA ASP A 583 27.63 24.41 2.79
C ASP A 583 28.14 24.91 1.44
N ILE A 584 27.90 24.18 0.35
CA ILE A 584 28.22 24.66 -1.01
C ILE A 584 27.31 25.83 -1.39
N CYS A 585 25.99 25.68 -1.21
CA CYS A 585 25.01 26.73 -1.53
C CYS A 585 25.28 28.03 -0.75
N SER A 586 25.59 27.95 0.55
CA SER A 586 25.85 29.13 1.40
C SER A 586 27.04 29.98 0.91
N LYS A 587 28.14 29.35 0.47
CA LYS A 587 29.33 30.05 -0.06
C LYS A 587 29.03 30.89 -1.30
N HIS A 588 28.10 30.43 -2.14
CA HIS A 588 27.67 31.13 -3.35
C HIS A 588 26.46 32.04 -3.12
N GLY A 589 26.00 32.18 -1.88
CA GLY A 589 24.82 32.97 -1.52
C GLY A 589 23.55 32.44 -2.18
N ILE A 590 23.34 31.14 -2.09
CA ILE A 590 22.14 30.42 -2.55
C ILE A 590 21.44 29.89 -1.29
N TYR A 591 20.17 30.22 -1.11
CA TYR A 591 19.35 29.67 -0.04
C TYR A 591 18.96 28.22 -0.31
N THR A 592 18.70 27.44 0.74
CA THR A 592 18.10 26.10 0.62
C THR A 592 16.71 26.05 1.24
N ILE A 593 15.81 25.26 0.64
CA ILE A 593 14.59 24.77 1.31
C ILE A 593 14.81 23.29 1.55
N LEU A 594 14.64 22.82 2.79
CA LEU A 594 14.78 21.40 3.12
C LEU A 594 13.43 20.70 2.96
N ASP A 595 13.27 19.95 1.87
CA ASP A 595 12.04 19.28 1.47
C ASP A 595 12.06 17.79 1.81
N LEU A 596 11.24 17.39 2.79
CA LEU A 596 11.06 15.98 3.12
C LEU A 596 10.06 15.36 2.15
N HIS A 597 10.63 14.80 1.09
CA HIS A 597 9.93 14.43 -0.13
C HIS A 597 9.27 13.05 -0.04
N THR A 598 9.71 12.21 0.90
CA THR A 598 9.05 10.95 1.30
C THR A 598 8.76 10.93 2.79
N ALA A 599 7.62 10.37 3.17
CA ALA A 599 7.31 10.03 4.56
C ALA A 599 7.09 8.50 4.71
N PRO A 600 7.20 7.94 5.94
CA PRO A 600 6.96 6.51 6.16
C PRO A 600 5.60 6.04 5.62
N GLY A 601 5.60 4.95 4.86
CA GLY A 601 4.38 4.43 4.20
C GLY A 601 3.87 5.22 2.98
N GLY A 602 4.49 6.35 2.62
CA GLY A 602 4.13 7.19 1.48
C GLY A 602 2.93 8.11 1.74
N GLN A 603 3.18 9.42 1.69
CA GLN A 603 2.16 10.47 1.82
C GLN A 603 1.29 10.65 0.57
N ASN A 604 1.69 10.05 -0.54
CA ASN A 604 0.92 9.89 -1.76
C ASN A 604 1.24 8.54 -2.43
N THR A 605 0.58 8.23 -3.55
CA THR A 605 0.70 6.92 -4.23
C THR A 605 1.59 6.95 -5.48
N ASP A 606 2.51 7.92 -5.56
CA ASP A 606 3.41 8.10 -6.70
C ASP A 606 4.84 7.66 -6.38
N TRP A 607 5.66 7.46 -7.41
CA TRP A 607 6.99 6.85 -7.27
C TRP A 607 7.94 7.64 -6.36
N HIS A 608 7.78 8.97 -6.34
CA HIS A 608 8.61 9.90 -5.60
C HIS A 608 8.29 9.95 -4.09
N SER A 609 7.22 9.29 -3.63
CA SER A 609 6.96 9.04 -2.19
C SER A 609 7.63 7.76 -1.66
N ASP A 610 8.26 6.99 -2.55
CA ASP A 610 9.04 5.77 -2.24
C ASP A 610 8.27 4.67 -1.48
N ALA A 611 6.95 4.58 -1.68
CA ALA A 611 6.09 3.57 -1.04
C ALA A 611 5.78 2.34 -1.90
N GLY A 612 5.85 2.44 -3.24
CA GLY A 612 5.61 1.30 -4.15
C GLY A 612 4.19 0.72 -4.11
N THR A 613 3.22 1.42 -3.54
CA THR A 613 1.82 0.97 -3.40
C THR A 613 0.85 2.01 -3.96
N HIS A 614 -0.39 1.58 -4.21
CA HIS A 614 -1.46 2.43 -4.74
C HIS A 614 -2.33 3.08 -3.65
N ILE A 615 -1.91 3.00 -2.38
CA ILE A 615 -2.60 3.59 -1.22
C ILE A 615 -1.56 4.29 -0.36
N ALA A 616 -1.84 5.53 0.04
CA ALA A 616 -0.93 6.36 0.82
C ALA A 616 -1.00 5.98 2.31
N ASN A 617 -0.32 4.89 2.70
CA ASN A 617 -0.40 4.27 4.03
C ASN A 617 0.01 5.22 5.17
N PHE A 618 0.74 6.29 4.87
CA PHE A 618 1.05 7.39 5.79
C PHE A 618 -0.21 7.99 6.45
N TRP A 619 -1.34 8.05 5.73
CA TRP A 619 -2.61 8.56 6.25
C TRP A 619 -3.43 7.53 7.04
N ILE A 620 -3.12 6.24 6.90
CA ILE A 620 -3.85 5.15 7.56
C ILE A 620 -3.25 4.86 8.95
N HIS A 621 -1.94 5.07 9.12
CA HIS A 621 -1.22 4.68 10.34
C HIS A 621 -0.54 5.87 11.02
N LYS A 622 -1.05 6.29 12.18
CA LYS A 622 -0.49 7.45 12.90
C LYS A 622 0.96 7.27 13.35
N ASP A 623 1.48 6.05 13.53
CA ASP A 623 2.92 5.87 13.83
C ASP A 623 3.81 6.49 12.74
N PHE A 624 3.42 6.39 11.47
CA PHE A 624 4.14 7.03 10.36
C PHE A 624 4.09 8.57 10.46
N GLN A 625 2.95 9.12 10.87
CA GLN A 625 2.79 10.54 11.16
C GLN A 625 3.64 10.98 12.38
N ASP A 626 3.71 10.16 13.44
CA ASP A 626 4.53 10.44 14.63
C ASP A 626 6.04 10.28 14.37
N ARG A 627 6.44 9.37 13.47
CA ARG A 627 7.81 9.25 12.97
C ARG A 627 8.21 10.48 12.15
N LEU A 628 7.32 10.97 11.28
CA LEU A 628 7.52 12.24 10.55
C LEU A 628 7.69 13.43 11.52
N VAL A 629 6.84 13.54 12.54
CA VAL A 629 6.94 14.61 13.56
C VAL A 629 8.26 14.50 14.33
N TRP A 630 8.64 13.30 14.78
CA TRP A 630 9.92 13.06 15.46
C TRP A 630 11.12 13.42 14.57
N LEU A 631 11.13 13.01 13.30
CA LEU A 631 12.22 13.34 12.39
C LEU A 631 12.34 14.85 12.19
N TRP A 632 11.22 15.57 12.13
CA TRP A 632 11.23 17.04 12.10
C TRP A 632 11.74 17.69 13.39
N GLU A 633 11.56 17.06 14.56
CA GLU A 633 12.25 17.52 15.77
C GLU A 633 13.78 17.37 15.65
N GLU A 634 14.29 16.25 15.14
CA GLU A 634 15.73 16.03 14.98
C GLU A 634 16.35 16.96 13.92
N LEU A 635 15.67 17.14 12.77
CA LEU A 635 16.08 18.09 11.74
C LEU A 635 16.10 19.54 12.29
N ALA A 636 15.08 19.95 13.05
CA ALA A 636 15.06 21.27 13.69
C ALA A 636 16.13 21.42 14.78
N LYS A 637 16.44 20.36 15.56
CA LYS A 637 17.52 20.37 16.57
C LYS A 637 18.88 20.66 15.92
N HIS A 638 19.13 20.10 14.73
CA HIS A 638 20.36 20.27 13.96
C HIS A 638 20.43 21.61 13.21
N TYR A 639 19.37 21.99 12.49
CA TYR A 639 19.43 23.10 11.51
C TYR A 639 19.08 24.49 12.01
N LYS A 640 18.41 24.65 13.16
CA LYS A 640 17.81 25.93 13.61
C LYS A 640 18.68 27.19 13.69
N ASN A 641 20.01 27.06 13.65
CA ASN A 641 20.92 28.20 13.68
C ASN A 641 21.45 28.61 12.28
N ASN A 642 21.08 27.90 11.21
CA ASN A 642 21.66 28.07 9.88
C ASN A 642 20.78 28.92 8.94
N SER A 643 20.96 30.24 8.99
CA SER A 643 20.20 31.23 8.21
C SER A 643 20.36 31.18 6.68
N TRP A 644 21.12 30.23 6.12
CA TRP A 644 21.10 29.92 4.68
C TRP A 644 20.02 28.92 4.29
N ILE A 645 19.41 28.24 5.25
CA ILE A 645 18.14 27.56 5.04
C ILE A 645 17.04 28.64 5.09
N ALA A 646 16.33 28.85 3.99
CA ALA A 646 15.15 29.72 3.96
C ALA A 646 13.98 29.11 4.73
N GLY A 647 13.93 27.77 4.80
CA GLY A 647 12.98 27.03 5.62
C GLY A 647 12.90 25.54 5.30
N TYR A 648 11.91 24.89 5.90
CA TYR A 648 11.62 23.48 5.80
C TYR A 648 10.32 23.26 5.02
N ASN A 649 10.25 22.36 4.05
CA ASN A 649 9.03 21.96 3.36
C ASN A 649 8.60 20.60 3.93
N PRO A 650 7.73 20.54 4.97
CA PRO A 650 7.77 19.41 5.89
C PRO A 650 7.11 18.13 5.40
N LEU A 651 6.37 18.19 4.29
CA LEU A 651 5.77 17.04 3.64
C LEU A 651 5.38 17.40 2.19
N ASN A 652 6.14 16.90 1.21
CA ASN A 652 5.86 17.09 -0.21
C ASN A 652 4.53 16.44 -0.64
N GLU A 653 3.74 17.15 -1.45
CA GLU A 653 2.58 16.64 -2.20
C GLU A 653 1.71 15.60 -1.45
N PRO A 654 1.15 15.94 -0.28
CA PRO A 654 0.27 15.05 0.45
C PRO A 654 -1.00 14.74 -0.38
N THR A 655 -1.44 13.48 -0.38
CA THR A 655 -2.72 13.06 -0.97
C THR A 655 -3.55 12.24 0.03
N ASP A 656 -4.25 12.94 0.89
CA ASP A 656 -5.22 12.39 1.84
C ASP A 656 -6.62 12.39 1.24
N SER A 657 -7.35 11.27 1.35
CA SER A 657 -8.68 11.08 0.75
C SER A 657 -9.70 12.07 1.27
N GLU A 658 -9.73 12.25 2.59
CA GLU A 658 -10.69 13.13 3.26
C GLU A 658 -10.28 14.61 3.20
N HIS A 659 -9.14 14.94 2.58
CA HIS A 659 -8.50 16.26 2.58
C HIS A 659 -8.13 16.84 3.95
N THR A 660 -8.37 16.09 5.02
CA THR A 660 -8.63 16.66 6.34
C THR A 660 -7.75 16.01 7.44
N ARG A 661 -7.20 14.78 7.29
CA ARG A 661 -6.14 14.23 8.16
C ARG A 661 -4.79 14.91 7.98
N VAL A 662 -4.56 15.63 6.86
CA VAL A 662 -3.30 16.33 6.48
C VAL A 662 -2.74 17.29 7.55
N VAL A 663 -3.41 17.42 8.70
CA VAL A 663 -3.47 18.66 9.48
C VAL A 663 -3.41 18.43 10.96
N ALA A 664 -4.18 17.49 11.50
CA ALA A 664 -3.85 16.98 12.82
C ALA A 664 -2.32 16.73 12.87
N LEU A 665 -1.77 16.28 11.73
CA LEU A 665 -0.36 16.37 11.37
C LEU A 665 0.31 17.78 11.30
N TYR A 666 -0.05 18.73 10.43
CA TYR A 666 0.68 20.03 10.38
C TYR A 666 0.55 20.86 11.67
N ASP A 667 -0.55 20.74 12.43
CA ASP A 667 -0.67 21.29 13.79
C ASP A 667 0.37 20.60 14.70
N ARG A 668 0.51 19.27 14.62
CA ARG A 668 1.57 18.51 15.34
C ARG A 668 2.99 18.90 14.90
N ILE A 669 3.30 18.93 13.60
CA ILE A 669 4.63 19.29 13.06
C ILE A 669 5.01 20.72 13.45
N HIS A 670 4.09 21.69 13.35
CA HIS A 670 4.38 23.06 13.74
C HIS A 670 4.68 23.20 15.22
N ASN A 671 3.83 22.64 16.09
CA ASN A 671 4.07 22.67 17.53
C ASN A 671 5.41 22.01 17.89
N ALA A 672 5.76 20.88 17.24
CA ALA A 672 7.04 20.20 17.44
C ALA A 672 8.24 21.04 16.98
N ILE A 673 8.22 21.56 15.74
CA ILE A 673 9.30 22.40 15.21
C ILE A 673 9.43 23.69 16.03
N ARG A 674 8.32 24.40 16.33
CA ARG A 674 8.35 25.69 17.05
C ARG A 674 8.76 25.59 18.51
N ALA A 675 8.67 24.40 19.13
CA ALA A 675 9.27 24.15 20.44
C ALA A 675 10.81 24.13 20.41
N ILE A 676 11.42 24.03 19.23
CA ILE A 676 12.87 23.82 19.02
C ILE A 676 13.49 24.97 18.22
N ASP A 677 12.78 25.45 17.21
CA ASP A 677 13.15 26.38 16.14
C ASP A 677 11.99 27.36 15.87
N PRO A 678 12.04 28.59 16.39
CA PRO A 678 10.98 29.57 16.17
C PRO A 678 11.08 30.28 14.81
N ASP A 679 12.21 30.19 14.11
CA ASP A 679 12.64 31.19 13.12
C ASP A 679 12.55 30.71 11.66
N HIS A 680 12.80 29.43 11.36
CA HIS A 680 12.77 28.92 9.98
C HIS A 680 11.36 28.86 9.40
N ALA A 681 11.16 29.32 8.16
CA ALA A 681 9.86 29.22 7.50
C ALA A 681 9.46 27.75 7.27
N LEU A 682 8.18 27.42 7.34
CA LEU A 682 7.66 26.12 6.89
C LEU A 682 6.99 26.30 5.53
N PHE A 683 7.22 25.43 4.57
CA PHE A 683 6.57 25.49 3.27
C PHE A 683 5.53 24.37 3.26
N TRP A 684 4.27 24.75 3.36
CA TRP A 684 3.14 23.87 3.56
C TRP A 684 2.47 23.56 2.23
N ASP A 685 2.52 22.30 1.80
CA ASP A 685 1.91 21.91 0.54
C ASP A 685 0.39 21.79 0.66
N GLY A 686 -0.29 22.08 -0.45
CA GLY A 686 -1.70 21.75 -0.66
C GLY A 686 -1.92 20.23 -0.58
N ASN A 687 -3.15 19.82 -0.25
CA ASN A 687 -3.54 18.43 -0.52
C ASN A 687 -3.56 18.20 -2.04
N THR A 688 -3.70 16.94 -2.44
CA THR A 688 -3.98 16.56 -3.82
C THR A 688 -2.87 17.02 -4.77
N PHE A 689 -1.62 16.63 -4.48
CA PHE A 689 -0.41 17.06 -5.23
C PHE A 689 -0.24 18.59 -5.24
N ALA A 690 -0.16 19.18 -4.03
CA ALA A 690 0.03 20.61 -3.83
C ALA A 690 -0.94 21.49 -4.69
N SER A 691 -2.19 21.04 -4.86
CA SER A 691 -3.15 21.68 -5.78
C SER A 691 -4.51 22.01 -5.17
N ASP A 692 -4.82 21.47 -3.99
CA ASP A 692 -6.02 21.79 -3.22
C ASP A 692 -5.72 22.35 -1.82
N PHE A 693 -6.40 23.46 -1.51
CA PHE A 693 -6.39 24.13 -0.21
C PHE A 693 -7.81 24.34 0.34
N SER A 694 -8.84 23.84 -0.35
CA SER A 694 -10.25 24.14 -0.05
C SER A 694 -10.67 23.78 1.39
N HIS A 695 -10.21 22.65 1.90
CA HIS A 695 -10.54 22.13 3.22
C HIS A 695 -9.73 22.76 4.36
N PHE A 696 -8.70 23.56 4.07
CA PHE A 696 -7.79 24.06 5.09
C PHE A 696 -8.52 25.11 5.99
N GLY A 697 -9.41 25.94 5.45
CA GLY A 697 -10.40 26.67 6.27
C GLY A 697 -9.90 27.98 6.91
N ASP A 698 -9.83 28.02 8.25
CA ASP A 698 -9.60 29.22 9.08
C ASP A 698 -8.24 29.26 9.81
N ALA A 699 -7.54 28.14 9.86
CA ALA A 699 -6.55 27.88 10.88
C ALA A 699 -5.21 28.65 10.71
N HIS A 700 -5.17 29.69 9.85
CA HIS A 700 -4.08 30.67 9.74
C HIS A 700 -3.77 31.40 11.02
N THR A 701 -4.82 31.52 11.80
CA THR A 701 -4.84 31.98 13.18
C THR A 701 -3.93 31.15 14.10
N ARG A 702 -3.51 29.93 13.70
CA ARG A 702 -2.67 29.01 14.50
C ARG A 702 -1.22 28.94 14.03
N TRP A 703 -0.96 28.71 12.74
CA TRP A 703 0.42 28.62 12.26
C TRP A 703 1.03 30.01 12.06
N THR A 704 2.06 30.26 12.84
CA THR A 704 3.10 31.22 12.53
C THR A 704 4.20 30.57 11.69
N ASN A 705 4.82 31.38 10.87
CA ASN A 705 6.12 31.11 10.29
C ASN A 705 6.17 30.05 9.18
N SER A 706 5.22 30.14 8.22
CA SER A 706 5.08 29.23 7.07
C SER A 706 4.42 29.76 5.74
N ALA A 707 5.06 29.60 4.58
CA ALA A 707 4.50 29.85 3.24
C ALA A 707 3.73 28.64 2.65
N TYR A 708 3.05 28.79 1.50
CA TYR A 708 2.38 27.67 0.80
C TYR A 708 3.05 27.15 -0.45
N GLY A 709 3.19 25.83 -0.55
CA GLY A 709 3.48 25.13 -1.80
C GLY A 709 2.21 24.91 -2.63
N ILE A 710 2.09 25.62 -3.76
CA ILE A 710 1.36 25.11 -4.93
C ILE A 710 2.35 24.43 -5.88
N HIS A 711 1.95 23.40 -6.61
CA HIS A 711 2.70 22.91 -7.76
C HIS A 711 1.92 23.22 -9.06
N ASP A 712 2.42 24.13 -9.91
CA ASP A 712 1.72 24.56 -11.14
C ASP A 712 2.35 23.98 -12.42
N TYR A 713 2.20 22.67 -12.57
CA TYR A 713 2.43 21.98 -13.83
C TYR A 713 1.32 22.31 -14.86
N SER A 714 1.73 22.78 -16.04
CA SER A 714 0.83 23.07 -17.16
C SER A 714 0.75 21.88 -18.10
N GLY A 715 -0.47 21.44 -18.47
CA GLY A 715 -0.68 20.34 -19.42
C GLY A 715 -0.03 20.57 -20.80
N TYR A 716 0.16 21.83 -21.20
CA TYR A 716 0.90 22.20 -22.41
C TYR A 716 2.42 21.91 -22.33
N GLY A 717 2.93 21.55 -21.14
CA GLY A 717 4.30 21.13 -20.90
C GLY A 717 4.61 19.66 -21.22
N PHE A 718 3.59 18.82 -21.50
CA PHE A 718 3.74 17.36 -21.58
C PHE A 718 3.41 16.75 -22.96
N PRO A 719 3.86 15.51 -23.29
CA PRO A 719 3.55 14.88 -24.57
C PRO A 719 2.06 14.61 -24.79
N ALA A 720 1.29 14.42 -23.72
CA ALA A 720 -0.17 14.26 -23.76
C ALA A 720 -0.96 15.55 -24.11
N ALA A 721 -0.28 16.66 -24.44
CA ALA A 721 -0.92 17.88 -24.91
C ALA A 721 -1.58 17.65 -26.29
N GLY A 722 -2.92 17.78 -26.36
CA GLY A 722 -3.69 17.55 -27.60
C GLY A 722 -3.48 18.58 -28.72
N GLU A 723 -2.70 19.62 -28.48
CA GLU A 723 -2.30 20.66 -29.43
C GLU A 723 -0.93 21.23 -29.03
N LEU A 724 -0.16 21.78 -29.98
CA LEU A 724 1.05 22.54 -29.65
C LEU A 724 0.69 23.90 -29.04
N TYR A 725 1.57 24.43 -28.21
CA TYR A 725 1.42 25.73 -27.58
C TYR A 725 2.00 26.84 -28.46
N GLU A 726 1.11 27.68 -28.98
CA GLU A 726 1.42 28.84 -29.81
C GLU A 726 1.29 30.16 -29.03
N GLY A 727 0.79 30.12 -27.78
CA GLY A 727 0.57 31.30 -26.96
C GLY A 727 -0.73 32.03 -27.27
N THR A 728 -1.73 31.34 -27.86
CA THR A 728 -2.99 31.99 -28.25
C THR A 728 -3.77 32.52 -27.03
N PRO A 729 -4.65 33.52 -27.19
CA PRO A 729 -5.41 34.09 -26.07
C PRO A 729 -6.25 33.09 -25.27
N GLU A 730 -6.68 31.98 -25.88
CA GLU A 730 -7.40 30.90 -25.21
C GLU A 730 -6.43 29.94 -24.48
N GLN A 731 -5.28 29.61 -25.07
CA GLN A 731 -4.25 28.80 -24.41
C GLN A 731 -3.70 29.50 -23.16
N ARG A 732 -3.35 30.79 -23.28
CA ARG A 732 -2.94 31.66 -22.16
C ARG A 732 -4.02 31.75 -21.07
N ARG A 733 -5.30 31.87 -21.46
CA ARG A 733 -6.44 31.91 -20.52
C ARG A 733 -6.61 30.60 -19.74
N ARG A 734 -6.48 29.43 -20.40
CA ARG A 734 -6.57 28.12 -19.74
C ARG A 734 -5.48 27.95 -18.68
N MET A 735 -4.25 28.33 -19.02
CA MET A 735 -3.10 28.23 -18.12
C MET A 735 -3.24 29.18 -16.93
N ARG A 736 -3.58 30.45 -17.16
CA ARG A 736 -3.90 31.43 -16.12
C ARG A 736 -4.99 30.93 -15.16
N ARG A 737 -6.10 30.38 -15.69
CA ARG A 737 -7.20 29.83 -14.88
C ARG A 737 -6.78 28.61 -14.03
N SER A 738 -5.87 27.77 -14.52
CA SER A 738 -5.30 26.64 -13.74
C SER A 738 -4.56 27.15 -12.51
N TYR A 739 -3.64 28.09 -12.73
CA TYR A 739 -2.85 28.74 -11.70
C TYR A 739 -3.74 29.49 -10.68
N GLU A 740 -4.64 30.34 -11.16
CA GLU A 740 -5.58 31.13 -10.33
C GLU A 740 -6.45 30.24 -9.43
N LYS A 741 -6.86 29.04 -9.89
CA LYS A 741 -7.57 28.07 -9.04
C LYS A 741 -6.71 27.58 -7.88
N LYS A 742 -5.46 27.13 -8.14
CA LYS A 742 -4.58 26.57 -7.10
C LYS A 742 -4.29 27.59 -5.99
N LYS A 743 -4.14 28.87 -6.33
CA LYS A 743 -3.90 29.96 -5.37
C LYS A 743 -5.15 30.69 -4.86
N GLN A 744 -6.36 30.27 -5.23
CA GLN A 744 -7.60 31.03 -4.98
C GLN A 744 -7.74 31.37 -3.48
N TRP A 745 -7.70 30.34 -2.65
CA TRP A 745 -7.99 30.45 -1.23
C TRP A 745 -6.90 31.23 -0.44
N MET A 746 -5.65 31.24 -0.92
CA MET A 746 -4.58 32.11 -0.40
C MET A 746 -4.83 33.57 -0.78
N THR A 747 -5.29 33.79 -2.01
CA THR A 747 -5.62 35.13 -2.54
C THR A 747 -6.80 35.75 -1.79
N GLU A 748 -7.82 34.96 -1.47
CA GLU A 748 -8.96 35.35 -0.63
C GLU A 748 -8.56 35.79 0.80
N ARG A 749 -7.41 35.34 1.30
CA ARG A 749 -6.94 35.54 2.68
C ARG A 749 -5.67 36.40 2.79
N GLY A 750 -5.08 36.82 1.67
CA GLY A 750 -3.87 37.64 1.62
C GLY A 750 -2.60 36.91 2.09
N LEU A 751 -2.44 35.63 1.71
CA LEU A 751 -1.41 34.73 2.26
C LEU A 751 -0.24 34.48 1.30
N CYS A 752 0.96 34.29 1.85
CA CYS A 752 2.20 34.03 1.10
C CYS A 752 2.12 32.75 0.25
N VAL A 753 2.42 32.86 -1.06
CA VAL A 753 2.40 31.71 -2.00
C VAL A 753 3.76 31.47 -2.66
N TRP A 754 4.15 30.20 -2.67
CA TRP A 754 5.32 29.64 -3.35
C TRP A 754 4.89 28.54 -4.32
N ASN A 755 5.50 28.54 -5.51
CA ASN A 755 5.36 27.45 -6.46
C ASN A 755 6.51 26.44 -6.23
N GLY A 756 6.23 25.37 -5.49
CA GLY A 756 7.23 24.37 -5.11
C GLY A 756 7.81 23.61 -6.29
N GLU A 757 6.98 23.37 -7.31
CA GLU A 757 7.34 22.71 -8.55
C GLU A 757 6.52 23.21 -9.74
N TRP A 758 7.19 23.39 -10.86
CA TRP A 758 6.60 23.62 -12.17
C TRP A 758 7.64 23.31 -13.24
N GLY A 759 7.21 23.26 -14.51
CA GLY A 759 8.09 23.15 -15.68
C GLY A 759 7.54 22.22 -16.76
N PRO A 760 8.00 22.36 -18.02
CA PRO A 760 7.68 21.43 -19.09
C PRO A 760 8.74 20.31 -19.23
N VAL A 761 8.36 19.18 -19.82
CA VAL A 761 9.29 18.13 -20.25
C VAL A 761 9.64 18.27 -21.74
N TYR A 762 10.87 17.90 -22.09
CA TYR A 762 11.49 18.16 -23.38
C TYR A 762 11.62 16.90 -24.24
N ALA A 763 11.38 17.07 -25.53
CA ALA A 763 11.64 16.06 -26.54
C ALA A 763 13.16 15.85 -26.71
N ARG A 764 13.54 14.63 -27.09
CA ARG A 764 14.92 14.13 -27.23
C ARG A 764 15.07 13.44 -28.59
N ARG A 765 16.16 13.71 -29.32
CA ARG A 765 16.25 13.37 -30.75
C ARG A 765 16.21 11.86 -31.05
N GLU A 766 16.53 11.03 -30.06
CA GLU A 766 16.42 9.57 -30.12
C GLU A 766 14.99 9.01 -30.05
N TYR A 767 13.99 9.81 -29.64
CA TYR A 767 12.58 9.40 -29.56
C TYR A 767 11.70 10.20 -30.54
N GLU A 768 11.67 11.54 -30.48
CA GLU A 768 10.82 12.37 -31.35
C GLU A 768 11.49 12.78 -32.68
N GLY A 769 12.77 12.44 -32.88
CA GLY A 769 13.47 12.57 -34.17
C GLY A 769 13.49 13.98 -34.76
N ALA A 770 12.76 14.19 -35.84
CA ALA A 770 12.68 15.49 -36.53
C ALA A 770 11.75 16.49 -35.85
N LEU A 771 10.84 16.04 -34.97
CA LEU A 771 9.88 16.91 -34.27
C LEU A 771 10.46 17.56 -33.01
N THR A 772 11.60 17.05 -32.53
CA THR A 772 12.26 17.46 -31.27
C THR A 772 12.38 18.97 -31.12
N ASP A 773 12.85 19.67 -32.15
CA ASP A 773 13.11 21.10 -32.08
C ASP A 773 11.79 21.91 -32.06
N GLN A 774 10.80 21.51 -32.85
CA GLN A 774 9.46 22.12 -32.87
C GLN A 774 8.73 21.95 -31.53
N ILE A 775 8.83 20.78 -30.91
CA ILE A 775 8.23 20.49 -29.60
C ILE A 775 8.92 21.34 -28.53
N ASN A 776 10.26 21.39 -28.52
CA ASN A 776 11.01 22.15 -27.51
C ASN A 776 10.78 23.66 -27.63
N ASP A 777 10.70 24.21 -28.85
CA ASP A 777 10.25 25.59 -29.09
C ASP A 777 8.86 25.87 -28.51
N SER A 778 7.93 24.91 -28.63
CA SER A 778 6.62 25.00 -27.98
C SER A 778 6.72 25.01 -26.46
N ARG A 779 7.60 24.20 -25.86
CA ARG A 779 7.81 24.18 -24.39
C ARG A 779 8.42 25.49 -23.88
N TYR A 780 9.37 26.09 -24.60
CA TYR A 780 9.95 27.38 -24.22
C TYR A 780 8.93 28.53 -24.25
N ARG A 781 7.87 28.45 -25.07
CA ARG A 781 6.73 29.39 -25.01
C ARG A 781 5.86 29.19 -23.77
N VAL A 782 5.53 27.94 -23.41
CA VAL A 782 4.80 27.62 -22.16
C VAL A 782 5.56 28.17 -20.95
N LEU A 783 6.87 27.92 -20.90
CA LEU A 783 7.77 28.39 -19.86
C LEU A 783 7.75 29.92 -19.70
N LYS A 784 7.86 30.68 -20.81
CA LYS A 784 7.76 32.15 -20.82
C LYS A 784 6.39 32.63 -20.32
N ASP A 785 5.32 32.03 -20.81
CA ASP A 785 3.96 32.45 -20.51
C ASP A 785 3.55 32.13 -19.05
N GLN A 786 4.05 31.04 -18.45
CA GLN A 786 3.91 30.78 -17.00
C GLN A 786 4.70 31.81 -16.18
N LEU A 787 5.91 32.17 -16.59
CA LEU A 787 6.71 33.20 -15.92
C LEU A 787 6.08 34.59 -16.01
N GLU A 788 5.42 34.94 -17.13
CA GLU A 788 4.59 36.15 -17.24
C GLU A 788 3.43 36.17 -16.23
N ILE A 789 2.80 35.01 -15.98
CA ILE A 789 1.73 34.86 -14.97
C ILE A 789 2.30 35.03 -13.56
N TYR A 790 3.39 34.33 -13.21
CA TYR A 790 3.99 34.40 -11.87
C TYR A 790 4.58 35.79 -11.55
N ASN A 791 5.10 36.50 -12.56
CA ASN A 791 5.64 37.85 -12.40
C ASN A 791 4.56 38.87 -12.02
N ALA A 792 3.36 38.75 -12.58
CA ALA A 792 2.24 39.65 -12.25
C ALA A 792 1.89 39.61 -10.76
N ASP A 793 2.03 38.43 -10.15
CA ASP A 793 1.70 38.17 -8.75
C ASP A 793 2.94 38.16 -7.83
N ARG A 794 4.14 38.45 -8.36
CA ARG A 794 5.46 38.42 -7.70
C ARG A 794 5.89 37.08 -7.06
N LEU A 795 5.00 36.09 -6.98
CA LEU A 795 5.12 34.69 -6.54
C LEU A 795 6.54 34.11 -6.42
N SER A 796 6.89 33.42 -5.32
CA SER A 796 8.10 32.57 -5.26
C SER A 796 8.00 31.38 -6.23
N TRP A 797 9.09 30.90 -6.84
CA TRP A 797 9.08 29.59 -7.50
C TRP A 797 10.38 28.79 -7.40
N SER A 798 10.24 27.47 -7.46
CA SER A 798 11.28 26.48 -7.71
C SER A 798 10.90 25.65 -8.95
N ILE A 799 11.74 25.64 -10.00
CA ILE A 799 11.48 24.83 -11.18
C ILE A 799 11.92 23.37 -10.93
N TRP A 800 11.11 22.39 -11.33
CA TRP A 800 11.57 21.01 -11.42
C TRP A 800 12.20 20.82 -12.81
N LEU A 801 13.51 20.59 -12.96
CA LEU A 801 14.52 20.35 -11.93
C LEU A 801 15.93 20.77 -12.39
N TYR A 802 16.90 20.67 -11.48
CA TYR A 802 18.29 21.00 -11.77
C TYR A 802 18.98 20.02 -12.74
N LYS A 803 19.14 18.73 -12.40
CA LYS A 803 19.98 17.76 -13.14
C LYS A 803 19.24 16.44 -13.42
N ASP A 804 19.35 15.90 -14.63
CA ASP A 804 18.72 14.61 -15.00
C ASP A 804 19.41 13.86 -16.17
N ILE A 805 18.81 12.77 -16.67
CA ILE A 805 19.24 12.04 -17.88
C ILE A 805 18.76 12.67 -19.22
N GLY A 806 18.29 13.92 -19.21
CA GLY A 806 18.01 14.73 -20.40
C GLY A 806 16.55 14.99 -20.73
N PHE A 807 15.60 14.69 -19.85
CA PHE A 807 14.16 14.82 -20.10
C PHE A 807 13.58 16.17 -19.66
N GLN A 808 13.94 16.68 -18.48
CA GLN A 808 13.37 17.88 -17.86
C GLN A 808 14.43 18.83 -17.30
N GLY A 809 15.64 18.34 -16.98
CA GLY A 809 16.67 19.08 -16.25
C GLY A 809 17.23 20.33 -16.96
N MET A 810 17.58 21.36 -16.17
CA MET A 810 18.38 22.53 -16.59
C MET A 810 19.77 22.13 -17.10
N VAL A 811 20.32 21.09 -16.49
CA VAL A 811 21.58 20.40 -16.80
C VAL A 811 21.25 18.93 -17.00
N PHE A 812 21.94 18.22 -17.90
CA PHE A 812 21.70 16.79 -18.09
C PHE A 812 22.92 15.97 -18.48
N VAL A 813 22.96 14.71 -18.05
CA VAL A 813 24.07 13.78 -18.30
C VAL A 813 24.29 13.55 -19.80
N SER A 814 25.54 13.70 -20.26
CA SER A 814 25.89 13.44 -21.66
C SER A 814 25.64 11.98 -22.04
N ARG A 815 25.19 11.75 -23.28
CA ARG A 815 24.85 10.41 -23.78
C ARG A 815 26.08 9.54 -24.10
N GLU A 816 27.27 10.13 -24.03
CA GLU A 816 28.56 9.44 -24.20
C GLU A 816 29.10 8.89 -22.87
N THR A 817 28.49 9.24 -21.73
CA THR A 817 28.91 8.76 -20.40
C THR A 817 28.68 7.27 -20.20
N LYS A 818 29.39 6.67 -19.22
CA LYS A 818 29.23 5.25 -18.88
C LYS A 818 27.81 4.90 -18.46
N TYR A 819 27.15 5.76 -17.68
CA TYR A 819 25.80 5.49 -17.21
C TYR A 819 24.79 5.43 -18.36
N MET A 820 24.83 6.43 -19.27
CA MET A 820 23.92 6.50 -20.41
C MET A 820 24.23 5.46 -21.49
N THR A 821 25.49 5.06 -21.65
CA THR A 821 25.87 3.98 -22.59
C THR A 821 25.55 2.59 -22.04
N LEU A 822 25.68 2.35 -20.73
CA LEU A 822 25.29 1.09 -20.07
C LEU A 822 23.78 0.85 -20.16
N LEU A 823 22.97 1.84 -19.77
CA LEU A 823 21.52 1.68 -19.68
C LEU A 823 20.78 1.98 -21.00
N LYS A 824 21.48 2.33 -22.09
CA LYS A 824 20.90 2.78 -23.36
C LYS A 824 19.71 1.94 -23.84
N ASP A 825 19.91 0.64 -23.99
CA ASP A 825 18.90 -0.25 -24.58
C ASP A 825 17.77 -0.56 -23.57
N PHE A 826 18.09 -0.56 -22.27
CA PHE A 826 17.09 -0.62 -21.19
C PHE A 826 16.20 0.63 -21.18
N LEU A 827 16.76 1.84 -21.31
CA LEU A 827 16.03 3.10 -21.37
C LEU A 827 15.12 3.16 -22.61
N ALA A 828 15.61 2.72 -23.76
CA ALA A 828 14.79 2.64 -24.98
C ALA A 828 13.59 1.67 -24.81
N LYS A 829 13.81 0.52 -24.16
CA LYS A 829 12.74 -0.42 -23.80
C LYS A 829 11.77 0.17 -22.78
N LYS A 830 12.27 0.82 -21.72
CA LYS A 830 11.49 1.48 -20.66
C LYS A 830 10.56 2.55 -21.24
N HIS A 831 11.10 3.38 -22.14
CA HIS A 831 10.36 4.38 -22.90
C HIS A 831 9.25 3.74 -23.75
N ARG A 832 9.58 2.73 -24.57
CA ARG A 832 8.61 1.99 -25.39
C ARG A 832 7.48 1.36 -24.57
N LEU A 833 7.75 0.97 -23.33
CA LEU A 833 6.77 0.38 -22.40
C LEU A 833 5.95 1.42 -21.62
N ALA A 834 6.26 2.72 -21.72
CA ALA A 834 5.68 3.79 -20.91
C ALA A 834 5.68 3.47 -19.40
N ALA A 835 6.77 2.87 -18.91
CA ALA A 835 6.84 2.34 -17.53
C ALA A 835 6.83 3.45 -16.45
N ASP A 836 7.23 4.67 -16.79
CA ASP A 836 7.06 5.84 -15.94
C ASP A 836 5.64 6.42 -16.06
N ALA A 837 5.13 7.03 -14.99
CA ALA A 837 3.88 7.80 -15.06
C ALA A 837 4.15 9.21 -15.61
N TRP A 838 5.27 9.81 -15.21
CA TRP A 838 5.61 11.19 -15.54
C TRP A 838 5.95 11.39 -17.02
N GLY A 839 5.14 12.20 -17.71
CA GLY A 839 5.39 12.64 -19.09
C GLY A 839 5.48 11.53 -20.14
N ALA A 840 5.01 10.31 -19.88
CA ALA A 840 5.16 9.17 -20.78
C ALA A 840 4.25 9.25 -22.03
N ASP A 841 4.75 8.75 -23.17
CA ASP A 841 3.93 8.46 -24.36
C ASP A 841 3.51 6.99 -24.35
N ASP A 842 2.21 6.73 -24.12
CA ASP A 842 1.67 5.38 -24.03
C ASP A 842 1.22 4.78 -25.38
N GLN A 843 1.33 5.51 -26.49
CA GLN A 843 0.79 5.10 -27.80
C GLN A 843 1.20 3.67 -28.23
N HIS A 844 2.44 3.27 -27.94
CA HIS A 844 2.96 1.95 -28.28
C HIS A 844 2.37 0.80 -27.46
N VAL A 845 1.81 1.07 -26.27
CA VAL A 845 1.27 0.05 -25.36
C VAL A 845 -0.23 0.20 -25.10
N ARG A 846 -0.84 1.33 -25.46
CA ARG A 846 -2.29 1.60 -25.31
C ARG A 846 -3.18 0.44 -25.78
N PRO A 847 -2.92 -0.29 -26.88
CA PRO A 847 -3.73 -1.45 -27.27
C PRO A 847 -3.78 -2.61 -26.25
N ALA A 848 -2.82 -2.70 -25.32
CA ALA A 848 -2.84 -3.69 -24.25
C ALA A 848 -3.66 -3.25 -23.02
N TYR A 849 -3.80 -1.94 -22.79
CA TYR A 849 -4.53 -1.37 -21.64
C TYR A 849 -5.96 -0.92 -21.98
N GLN A 850 -6.23 -0.56 -23.23
CA GLN A 850 -7.56 -0.10 -23.68
C GLN A 850 -8.69 -1.09 -23.35
N PRO A 851 -8.55 -2.42 -23.51
CA PRO A 851 -9.60 -3.37 -23.13
C PRO A 851 -10.00 -3.29 -21.65
N LEU A 852 -9.08 -2.95 -20.76
CA LEU A 852 -9.34 -2.80 -19.33
C LEU A 852 -10.03 -1.46 -19.02
N ILE A 853 -9.59 -0.38 -19.68
CA ILE A 853 -10.25 0.92 -19.61
C ILE A 853 -11.70 0.81 -20.10
N ASP A 854 -11.92 0.14 -21.24
CA ASP A 854 -13.24 -0.07 -21.84
C ASP A 854 -14.14 -0.93 -20.95
N LEU A 855 -13.60 -2.00 -20.35
CA LEU A 855 -14.33 -2.85 -19.40
C LEU A 855 -14.82 -2.05 -18.19
N ILE A 856 -13.94 -1.27 -17.56
CA ILE A 856 -14.30 -0.45 -16.38
C ILE A 856 -15.33 0.62 -16.77
N THR A 857 -15.07 1.36 -17.85
CA THR A 857 -15.96 2.44 -18.34
C THR A 857 -17.37 1.91 -18.63
N LYS A 858 -17.47 0.71 -19.21
CA LYS A 858 -18.75 0.06 -19.60
C LYS A 858 -19.53 -0.47 -18.40
N GLU A 859 -18.86 -1.04 -17.42
CA GLU A 859 -19.51 -1.80 -16.36
C GLU A 859 -19.74 -0.96 -15.10
N VAL A 860 -18.83 -0.03 -14.75
CA VAL A 860 -18.94 0.86 -13.57
C VAL A 860 -19.83 2.06 -13.85
N ALA A 861 -21.12 1.79 -14.03
CA ALA A 861 -22.20 2.77 -14.00
C ALA A 861 -23.32 2.22 -13.11
N PRO A 862 -23.93 3.07 -12.27
CA PRO A 862 -25.03 3.90 -12.78
C PRO A 862 -24.81 5.42 -12.67
N SER A 863 -23.66 5.90 -12.17
CA SER A 863 -23.33 7.33 -12.19
C SER A 863 -21.85 7.59 -12.46
N GLU A 864 -21.53 8.73 -13.10
CA GLU A 864 -20.16 9.17 -13.37
C GLU A 864 -19.34 9.29 -12.06
N ALA A 865 -20.00 9.75 -10.98
CA ALA A 865 -19.41 9.93 -9.66
C ALA A 865 -18.81 8.64 -9.05
N SER A 866 -19.34 7.46 -9.38
CA SER A 866 -18.78 6.18 -8.90
C SER A 866 -17.40 5.87 -9.49
N GLN A 867 -17.00 6.51 -10.59
CA GLN A 867 -15.65 6.42 -11.16
C GLN A 867 -14.71 7.51 -10.62
N HIS A 868 -15.20 8.46 -9.82
CA HIS A 868 -14.47 9.65 -9.37
C HIS A 868 -13.70 9.41 -8.06
N LEU A 869 -12.97 8.30 -7.98
CA LEU A 869 -12.08 8.03 -6.84
C LEU A 869 -11.07 9.18 -6.67
N TYR A 870 -10.94 9.69 -5.45
CA TYR A 870 -9.90 10.65 -5.07
C TYR A 870 -8.52 10.17 -5.56
N PRO A 871 -7.73 10.98 -6.30
CA PRO A 871 -7.81 12.44 -6.46
C PRO A 871 -8.52 12.92 -7.76
N TRP A 872 -9.67 12.37 -8.14
CA TRP A 872 -10.48 12.95 -9.23
C TRP A 872 -10.82 14.44 -8.96
N PRO A 873 -10.78 15.35 -9.95
CA PRO A 873 -10.53 15.14 -11.39
C PRO A 873 -9.06 15.27 -11.80
N VAL A 874 -8.11 15.30 -10.86
CA VAL A 874 -6.67 15.35 -11.18
C VAL A 874 -6.24 14.06 -11.88
N TRP A 875 -6.75 12.92 -11.41
CA TRP A 875 -6.66 11.64 -12.12
C TRP A 875 -8.02 11.21 -12.66
N LYS A 876 -7.99 10.60 -13.84
CA LYS A 876 -9.10 9.91 -14.48
C LYS A 876 -8.89 8.41 -14.39
N LEU A 877 -9.90 7.65 -14.83
CA LEU A 877 -9.84 6.20 -14.95
C LEU A 877 -8.58 5.72 -15.70
N GLN A 878 -8.22 6.37 -16.81
CA GLN A 878 -7.05 5.99 -17.61
C GLN A 878 -5.74 6.13 -16.83
N ASP A 879 -5.62 7.17 -16.01
CA ASP A 879 -4.43 7.44 -15.19
C ASP A 879 -4.31 6.42 -14.05
N ARG A 880 -5.43 6.08 -13.39
CA ARG A 880 -5.44 5.03 -12.35
C ARG A 880 -5.13 3.64 -12.92
N VAL A 881 -5.69 3.30 -14.08
CA VAL A 881 -5.35 2.04 -14.80
C VAL A 881 -3.87 2.01 -15.15
N ALA A 882 -3.30 3.10 -15.66
CA ALA A 882 -1.87 3.20 -15.95
C ALA A 882 -1.02 2.99 -14.68
N ARG A 883 -1.37 3.64 -13.57
CA ARG A 883 -0.61 3.53 -12.31
C ARG A 883 -0.49 2.09 -11.82
N LEU A 884 -1.60 1.38 -11.64
CA LEU A 884 -1.57 0.01 -11.12
C LEU A 884 -1.04 -0.98 -12.16
N ALA A 885 -1.54 -0.95 -13.39
CA ALA A 885 -1.25 -1.98 -14.40
C ALA A 885 0.05 -1.75 -15.19
N ARG A 886 0.60 -0.53 -15.22
CA ARG A 886 1.82 -0.17 -15.96
C ARG A 886 2.93 0.31 -15.04
N ASN A 887 2.67 1.31 -14.20
CA ASN A 887 3.72 1.98 -13.44
C ASN A 887 4.15 1.22 -12.17
N ILE A 888 3.26 0.43 -11.58
CA ILE A 888 3.57 -0.58 -10.54
C ILE A 888 3.88 -1.93 -11.22
N LEU A 889 2.85 -2.61 -11.75
CA LEU A 889 2.96 -4.02 -12.21
C LEU A 889 4.10 -4.29 -13.21
N VAL A 890 4.27 -3.48 -14.26
CA VAL A 890 5.35 -3.73 -15.24
C VAL A 890 6.71 -3.33 -14.66
N SER A 891 6.77 -2.25 -13.87
CA SER A 891 8.00 -1.80 -13.23
C SER A 891 8.61 -2.84 -12.30
N GLU A 892 7.81 -3.55 -11.50
CA GLU A 892 8.31 -4.59 -10.57
C GLU A 892 9.11 -5.70 -11.30
N TYR A 893 8.71 -6.07 -12.51
CA TYR A 893 9.45 -7.02 -13.34
C TYR A 893 10.68 -6.39 -14.02
N LEU A 894 10.68 -5.08 -14.27
CA LEU A 894 11.81 -4.35 -14.84
C LEU A 894 12.90 -4.02 -13.82
N VAL A 895 12.58 -3.90 -12.52
CA VAL A 895 13.57 -3.61 -11.44
C VAL A 895 14.72 -4.63 -11.45
N LYS A 896 14.40 -5.92 -11.54
CA LYS A 896 15.40 -7.01 -11.66
C LYS A 896 16.30 -6.82 -12.87
N GLU A 897 15.69 -6.59 -14.04
CA GLU A 897 16.43 -6.45 -15.31
C GLU A 897 17.29 -5.18 -15.36
N TRP A 898 16.85 -4.09 -14.71
CA TRP A 898 17.68 -2.88 -14.53
C TRP A 898 18.94 -3.21 -13.72
N ALA A 899 18.79 -3.88 -12.58
CA ALA A 899 19.92 -4.21 -11.69
C ALA A 899 20.93 -5.16 -12.37
N GLU A 900 20.49 -6.11 -13.20
CA GLU A 900 21.36 -7.03 -13.95
C GLU A 900 22.42 -6.32 -14.83
N ASN A 901 22.17 -5.10 -15.33
CA ASN A 901 23.17 -4.33 -16.09
C ASN A 901 24.45 -4.03 -15.26
N PHE A 902 24.30 -3.96 -13.94
CA PHE A 902 25.40 -3.73 -12.99
C PHE A 902 26.10 -5.04 -12.57
N ARG A 903 25.62 -6.22 -12.98
CA ARG A 903 26.23 -7.50 -12.61
C ARG A 903 27.70 -7.55 -13.05
N GLY A 904 28.55 -8.04 -12.15
CA GLY A 904 29.98 -8.25 -12.37
C GLY A 904 30.85 -7.00 -12.30
N LYS A 905 30.28 -5.79 -12.18
CA LYS A 905 31.07 -4.55 -12.12
C LYS A 905 32.00 -4.50 -10.89
N SER A 906 33.20 -3.99 -11.10
CA SER A 906 34.15 -3.62 -10.04
C SER A 906 33.74 -2.30 -9.36
N GLU A 907 34.34 -2.02 -8.21
CA GLU A 907 34.13 -0.76 -7.49
C GLU A 907 34.57 0.45 -8.33
N ALA A 908 35.65 0.31 -9.11
CA ALA A 908 36.12 1.36 -10.01
C ALA A 908 35.15 1.63 -11.17
N GLU A 909 34.51 0.59 -11.74
CA GLU A 909 33.45 0.78 -12.76
C GLU A 909 32.18 1.39 -12.15
N LEU A 910 31.86 1.09 -10.89
CA LEU A 910 30.71 1.69 -10.20
C LEU A 910 30.96 3.17 -9.88
N ASP A 911 32.16 3.54 -9.44
CA ASP A 911 32.57 4.94 -9.31
C ASP A 911 32.58 5.65 -10.68
N GLU A 912 33.11 5.04 -11.75
CA GLU A 912 33.06 5.62 -13.11
C GLU A 912 31.62 5.81 -13.62
N LEU A 913 30.71 4.89 -13.29
CA LEU A 913 29.28 5.02 -13.55
C LEU A 913 28.69 6.22 -12.79
N ALA A 914 28.96 6.35 -11.49
CA ALA A 914 28.51 7.48 -10.69
C ALA A 914 29.10 8.83 -11.17
N GLN A 915 30.37 8.85 -11.58
CA GLN A 915 31.05 10.04 -12.13
C GLN A 915 30.37 10.58 -13.40
N SER A 916 29.48 9.83 -14.05
CA SER A 916 28.65 10.32 -15.17
C SER A 916 27.81 11.56 -14.80
N PHE A 917 27.48 11.76 -13.51
CA PHE A 917 26.65 12.87 -13.04
C PHE A 917 27.40 14.16 -12.67
N LYS A 918 28.75 14.15 -12.73
CA LYS A 918 29.58 15.35 -12.54
C LYS A 918 29.21 16.44 -13.54
N PHE A 919 29.28 17.71 -13.13
CA PHE A 919 28.96 18.85 -14.01
C PHE A 919 29.78 18.82 -15.32
N SER A 920 31.06 18.46 -15.26
CA SER A 920 31.95 18.33 -16.43
C SER A 920 31.53 17.28 -17.46
N ASN A 921 30.67 16.32 -17.06
CA ASN A 921 30.16 15.24 -17.89
C ASN A 921 28.71 15.48 -18.34
N CYS A 922 28.16 16.65 -18.03
CA CYS A 922 26.81 17.07 -18.37
C CYS A 922 26.77 18.09 -19.52
N MET A 923 25.57 18.38 -20.01
CA MET A 923 25.24 19.38 -21.02
C MET A 923 24.21 20.37 -20.45
N THR A 924 24.24 21.62 -20.90
CA THR A 924 23.26 22.65 -20.51
C THR A 924 22.04 22.65 -21.44
N ARG A 925 20.86 22.96 -20.88
CA ARG A 925 19.64 23.21 -21.66
C ARG A 925 19.48 24.70 -21.95
N ASP A 926 20.30 25.21 -22.86
CA ASP A 926 20.47 26.66 -23.10
C ASP A 926 19.15 27.43 -23.32
N GLY A 927 18.18 26.84 -24.02
CA GLY A 927 16.87 27.45 -24.25
C GLY A 927 16.04 27.63 -22.97
N LEU A 928 16.12 26.68 -22.03
CA LEU A 928 15.51 26.79 -20.70
C LEU A 928 16.29 27.80 -19.85
N ASN A 929 17.61 27.63 -19.75
CA ASN A 929 18.46 28.43 -18.86
C ASN A 929 18.45 29.91 -19.23
N LYS A 930 18.38 30.24 -20.53
CA LYS A 930 18.17 31.60 -21.02
C LYS A 930 16.87 32.22 -20.51
N VAL A 931 15.75 31.51 -20.56
CA VAL A 931 14.44 32.02 -20.13
C VAL A 931 14.38 32.22 -18.61
N LEU A 932 15.02 31.33 -17.83
CA LEU A 932 15.16 31.51 -16.38
C LEU A 932 16.02 32.72 -16.04
N THR A 933 17.13 32.93 -16.76
CA THR A 933 18.01 34.10 -16.58
C THR A 933 17.30 35.41 -16.96
N GLU A 934 16.56 35.41 -18.08
CA GLU A 934 15.70 36.54 -18.49
C GLU A 934 14.70 36.89 -17.36
N ASN A 935 14.07 35.90 -16.71
CA ASN A 935 13.15 36.14 -15.61
C ASN A 935 13.82 36.62 -14.31
N ALA A 936 14.90 35.97 -13.88
CA ALA A 936 15.60 36.30 -12.64
C ALA A 936 16.05 37.78 -12.63
N SER A 937 16.52 38.27 -13.78
CA SER A 937 16.93 39.68 -13.96
C SER A 937 15.82 40.70 -13.68
N LEU A 938 14.54 40.36 -13.88
CA LEU A 938 13.40 41.27 -13.66
C LEU A 938 13.11 41.53 -12.18
N VAL A 939 13.51 40.62 -11.29
CA VAL A 939 13.25 40.71 -9.85
C VAL A 939 14.43 41.35 -9.10
N ALA A 940 15.64 41.25 -9.67
CA ALA A 940 16.85 41.94 -9.18
C ALA A 940 16.89 43.45 -9.51
N LEU A 941 15.85 44.00 -10.14
CA LEU A 941 15.75 45.41 -10.55
C LEU A 941 14.79 46.25 -9.67
N THR A 942 14.45 45.76 -8.47
CA THR A 942 13.66 46.53 -7.48
C THR A 942 14.29 46.49 -6.09
N ASP A 943 15.48 47.08 -5.97
CA ASP A 943 16.04 47.65 -4.73
C ASP A 943 15.86 49.18 -4.75
#